data_AF-A0A969XIX5-F1
#
_entry.id   AF-A0A969XIX5-F1
#
_cell.length_a   1.000
_cell.length_b   1.000
_cell.length_c   1.000
_cell.angle_alpha   90.00
_cell.angle_beta   90.00
_cell.angle_gamma   90.00
#
_symmetry.space_group_name_H-M   'P 1'
#
loop_
_entity.id
_entity.type
_entity.pdbx_description
1 polymer ?
#
loop_
_entity_poly.entity_id
_entity_poly.type
_entity_poly.pdbx_seq_one_letter_code
_entity_poly.pdbx_strand_id
1 'polypeptide(L)'
;MDINEINSLRISLASPERIREWSYGEVTKPETINYRRLRPEKDGLFCEAIFGPTKDWQCYCGKYKKVRFRGIKCDKCGVEVTHSRVRRERMGHIELAAPIAHIWYTRRSPSYLGLLLNVSQRNLDRVLYYAQYITTLVDEHARERALHRLDEEENREVAKLTEELQTELTTLNAFLETRSEAQANREGSINEETQQRRDTAIEAVMSDATRIREILEQYANQAAPDDLVFKPSDAHVVTVGEIVRREHIARFNQIVQDQLSRVEEQFANERDRLLSEADATSEEDVHAAEARREELLEEIERQSQQVRERFENDRDELLALRPKMLLNETNYREMREKWGRVFSAGMGAEAIYDIVSKIDLNDLAEELRAEIRSTRSKQRRKKATKRLQIVEALRKSGNRPEWMILTALPVIPPALRPMVQLDGGRFATSDLNDLYRRVVNRNNRLKHLIKLQAPEVIVRNEKRMLQEAVDSLIDNSRRGKAVSLRGRRQLKSLSDMLKGKQGRFRRNLLGKRVDYSGRSVIVVGPHLKLHQCGLPKKMALELFRPFVMQKLVEYNHAINVKGAKRLIEREDPKVWEVLEEVIKTRPVLLNRAPTLHRLGIQAFEPQLVEGNAIHIHPLVCSAFNADFDGDQMAVHVPLS
;
A
#
# COMPACT_ATOMS: atom_id res chain seq x y z
N MET A 1 7.25 -45.47 -2.73
CA MET A 1 8.47 -44.82 -2.23
C MET A 1 8.66 -45.31 -0.82
N ASP A 2 9.68 -46.12 -0.60
CA ASP A 2 10.06 -46.51 0.75
C ASP A 2 10.69 -45.31 1.46
N ILE A 3 10.28 -45.08 2.71
CA ILE A 3 10.63 -43.87 3.48
C ILE A 3 12.15 -43.77 3.69
N ASN A 4 12.86 -44.91 3.63
CA ASN A 4 14.30 -45.01 3.87
C ASN A 4 15.17 -44.47 2.70
N GLU A 5 14.57 -44.15 1.55
CA GLU A 5 15.30 -43.59 0.38
C GLU A 5 15.24 -42.05 0.29
N ILE A 6 14.54 -41.38 1.21
CA ILE A 6 14.34 -39.94 1.17
C ILE A 6 15.55 -39.21 1.81
N ASN A 7 16.47 -38.72 0.97
CA ASN A 7 17.68 -38.01 1.42
C ASN A 7 17.45 -36.53 1.77
N SER A 8 16.43 -35.89 1.20
CA SER A 8 16.16 -34.46 1.46
C SER A 8 14.68 -34.11 1.34
N LEU A 9 14.28 -33.04 2.04
CA LEU A 9 12.93 -32.46 1.98
C LEU A 9 13.03 -31.01 1.52
N ARG A 10 12.37 -30.68 0.41
CA ARG A 10 12.34 -29.31 -0.14
C ARG A 10 10.99 -28.65 0.16
N ILE A 11 11.02 -27.37 0.55
CA ILE A 11 9.85 -26.50 0.67
C ILE A 11 9.97 -25.33 -0.30
N SER A 12 8.88 -25.02 -1.00
CA SER A 12 8.80 -23.91 -1.96
C SER A 12 7.43 -23.23 -1.87
N LEU A 13 7.29 -22.06 -2.53
CA LEU A 13 5.98 -21.48 -2.76
C LEU A 13 5.17 -22.39 -3.69
N ALA A 14 3.85 -22.39 -3.52
CA ALA A 14 2.94 -23.12 -4.40
C ALA A 14 2.33 -22.12 -5.38
N SER A 15 2.54 -22.34 -6.68
CA SER A 15 1.83 -21.59 -7.72
C SER A 15 0.33 -21.92 -7.68
N PRO A 16 -0.55 -21.03 -8.16
CA PRO A 16 -1.97 -21.35 -8.30
C PRO A 16 -2.24 -22.59 -9.15
N GLU A 17 -1.46 -22.81 -10.20
CA GLU A 17 -1.51 -24.01 -11.04
C GLU A 17 -1.19 -25.27 -10.23
N ARG A 18 -0.11 -25.23 -9.43
CA ARG A 18 0.28 -26.36 -8.58
C ARG A 18 -0.80 -26.69 -7.53
N ILE A 19 -1.49 -25.68 -7.01
CA ILE A 19 -2.63 -25.88 -6.11
C ILE A 19 -3.78 -26.59 -6.82
N ARG A 20 -4.06 -26.26 -8.09
CA ARG A 20 -5.08 -26.93 -8.91
C ARG A 20 -4.67 -28.36 -9.24
N GLU A 21 -3.40 -28.62 -9.55
CA GLU A 21 -2.87 -29.97 -9.78
C GLU A 21 -3.05 -30.91 -8.58
N TRP A 22 -2.90 -30.39 -7.36
CA TRP A 22 -3.15 -31.15 -6.14
C TRP A 22 -4.63 -31.42 -5.87
N SER A 23 -5.50 -30.63 -6.49
CA SER A 23 -6.91 -30.63 -6.18
C SER A 23 -7.66 -31.72 -6.94
N TYR A 24 -8.57 -32.37 -6.23
CA TYR A 24 -9.51 -33.32 -6.80
C TYR A 24 -10.87 -32.69 -7.15
N GLY A 25 -11.04 -31.38 -6.91
CA GLY A 25 -12.25 -30.63 -7.23
C GLY A 25 -12.40 -29.31 -6.47
N GLU A 26 -13.21 -28.40 -7.02
CA GLU A 26 -13.55 -27.10 -6.40
C GLU A 26 -14.64 -27.28 -5.34
N VAL A 27 -14.44 -26.71 -4.16
CA VAL A 27 -15.46 -26.59 -3.13
C VAL A 27 -16.26 -25.31 -3.38
N THR A 28 -17.42 -25.46 -4.02
CA THR A 28 -18.30 -24.33 -4.35
C THR A 28 -19.28 -24.01 -3.22
N LYS A 29 -19.62 -25.00 -2.39
CA LYS A 29 -20.69 -24.90 -1.41
C LYS A 29 -20.17 -24.81 0.03
N PRO A 30 -20.70 -23.89 0.87
CA PRO A 30 -20.29 -23.73 2.27
C PRO A 30 -20.81 -24.86 3.18
N GLU A 31 -21.75 -25.67 2.70
CA GLU A 31 -22.39 -26.74 3.46
C GLU A 31 -21.41 -27.86 3.82
N THR A 32 -21.68 -28.52 4.95
CA THR A 32 -20.87 -29.62 5.45
C THR A 32 -21.57 -30.97 5.23
N ILE A 33 -22.52 -31.29 6.10
CA ILE A 33 -23.32 -32.52 6.07
C ILE A 33 -24.80 -32.17 6.17
N ASN A 34 -25.63 -33.00 5.56
CA ASN A 34 -27.07 -32.92 5.72
C ASN A 34 -27.47 -33.34 7.15
N TYR A 35 -28.18 -32.50 7.88
CA TYR A 35 -28.58 -32.76 9.26
C TYR A 35 -29.57 -33.93 9.41
N ARG A 36 -30.36 -34.26 8.38
CA ARG A 36 -31.31 -35.39 8.42
C ARG A 36 -30.64 -36.70 8.01
N ARG A 37 -29.88 -36.69 6.90
CA ARG A 37 -29.28 -37.90 6.33
C ARG A 37 -27.92 -38.26 6.93
N LEU A 38 -27.31 -37.34 7.67
CA LEU A 38 -25.95 -37.46 8.21
C LEU A 38 -24.90 -37.79 7.14
N ARG A 39 -25.16 -37.34 5.91
CA ARG A 39 -24.28 -37.56 4.75
C ARG A 39 -23.72 -36.24 4.24
N PRO A 40 -22.50 -36.24 3.69
CA PRO A 40 -21.92 -35.05 3.08
C PRO A 40 -22.82 -34.49 1.98
N GLU A 41 -22.90 -33.16 1.92
CA GLU A 41 -23.53 -32.46 0.80
C GLU A 41 -22.62 -32.49 -0.44
N LYS A 42 -23.23 -32.50 -1.63
CA LYS A 42 -22.48 -32.40 -2.89
C LYS A 42 -21.84 -31.02 -3.01
N ASP A 43 -20.62 -30.98 -3.55
CA ASP A 43 -19.77 -29.79 -3.73
C ASP A 43 -19.43 -29.01 -2.45
N GLY A 44 -19.82 -29.54 -1.29
CA GLY A 44 -19.54 -28.97 0.02
C GLY A 44 -18.18 -29.34 0.59
N LEU A 45 -17.90 -28.87 1.81
CA LEU A 45 -16.62 -29.06 2.50
C LEU A 45 -16.26 -30.52 2.79
N PHE A 46 -17.22 -31.44 2.73
CA PHE A 46 -17.00 -32.87 2.99
C PHE A 46 -17.33 -33.75 1.77
N CYS A 47 -17.56 -33.15 0.59
CA CYS A 47 -18.03 -33.82 -0.61
C CYS A 47 -17.23 -35.10 -0.93
N GLU A 48 -17.94 -36.21 -1.13
CA GLU A 48 -17.30 -37.50 -1.44
C GLU A 48 -16.73 -37.57 -2.86
N ALA A 49 -17.26 -36.78 -3.80
CA ALA A 49 -16.74 -36.75 -5.17
C ALA A 49 -15.33 -36.13 -5.22
N ILE A 50 -15.10 -35.10 -4.38
CA ILE A 50 -13.82 -34.40 -4.28
C ILE A 50 -12.85 -35.20 -3.40
N PHE A 51 -13.23 -35.47 -2.16
CA PHE A 51 -12.29 -36.00 -1.16
C PHE A 51 -12.22 -37.54 -1.11
N GLY A 52 -13.13 -38.23 -1.78
CA GLY A 52 -13.26 -39.70 -1.76
C GLY A 52 -14.36 -40.21 -0.81
N PRO A 53 -14.64 -41.52 -0.82
CA PRO A 53 -15.81 -42.11 -0.18
C PRO A 53 -15.71 -42.14 1.35
N THR A 54 -16.83 -41.95 2.06
CA THR A 54 -16.86 -42.04 3.53
C THR A 54 -16.69 -43.48 4.03
N LYS A 55 -17.20 -44.46 3.28
CA LYS A 55 -17.08 -45.89 3.58
C LYS A 55 -16.21 -46.58 2.53
N ASP A 56 -15.42 -47.55 2.98
CA ASP A 56 -14.56 -48.33 2.09
C ASP A 56 -15.36 -49.00 0.98
N TRP A 57 -14.89 -48.82 -0.26
CA TRP A 57 -15.44 -49.48 -1.45
C TRP A 57 -16.93 -49.19 -1.69
N GLN A 58 -17.41 -48.02 -1.28
CA GLN A 58 -18.80 -47.62 -1.45
C GLN A 58 -18.91 -46.18 -1.99
N CYS A 59 -19.60 -46.02 -3.12
CA CYS A 59 -19.94 -44.68 -3.63
C CYS A 59 -21.11 -44.03 -2.87
N TYR A 60 -21.25 -42.70 -2.97
CA TYR A 60 -22.29 -41.92 -2.27
C TYR A 60 -23.71 -42.45 -2.49
N CYS A 61 -24.12 -42.69 -3.74
CA CYS A 61 -25.48 -43.15 -4.05
C CYS A 61 -25.71 -44.64 -3.74
N GLY A 62 -24.65 -45.41 -3.50
CA GLY A 62 -24.73 -46.85 -3.28
C GLY A 62 -24.92 -47.71 -4.54
N LYS A 63 -24.82 -47.15 -5.76
CA LYS A 63 -24.83 -47.91 -7.03
C LYS A 63 -23.71 -48.95 -7.06
N TYR A 64 -22.49 -48.52 -6.79
CA TYR A 64 -21.31 -49.38 -6.69
C TYR A 64 -20.92 -49.59 -5.23
N LYS A 65 -20.82 -50.88 -4.84
CA LYS A 65 -20.45 -51.37 -3.51
C LYS A 65 -19.54 -52.59 -3.67
N LYS A 66 -18.62 -52.80 -2.70
CA LYS A 66 -17.63 -53.89 -2.63
C LYS A 66 -16.39 -53.65 -3.50
N VAL A 67 -15.33 -54.39 -3.18
CA VAL A 67 -13.98 -54.28 -3.76
C VAL A 67 -13.95 -54.51 -5.28
N ARG A 68 -14.90 -55.28 -5.83
CA ARG A 68 -14.96 -55.60 -7.27
C ARG A 68 -15.02 -54.39 -8.20
N PHE A 69 -15.49 -53.25 -7.70
CA PHE A 69 -15.61 -52.01 -8.48
C PHE A 69 -14.49 -51.01 -8.19
N ARG A 70 -13.35 -51.49 -7.67
CA ARG A 70 -12.18 -50.65 -7.35
C ARG A 70 -11.81 -49.74 -8.53
N GLY A 71 -11.64 -48.45 -8.25
CA GLY A 71 -11.20 -47.44 -9.21
C GLY A 71 -12.28 -46.91 -10.15
N ILE A 72 -13.48 -47.49 -10.16
CA ILE A 72 -14.59 -47.01 -10.99
C ILE A 72 -15.15 -45.71 -10.38
N LYS A 73 -15.24 -44.66 -11.20
CA LYS A 73 -15.98 -43.43 -10.86
C LYS A 73 -17.46 -43.61 -11.20
N CYS A 74 -18.33 -43.31 -10.24
CA CYS A 74 -19.76 -43.55 -10.41
C CYS A 74 -20.44 -42.50 -11.30
N ASP A 75 -21.10 -42.90 -12.39
CA ASP A 75 -21.80 -41.99 -13.31
C ASP A 75 -22.89 -41.14 -12.64
N LYS A 76 -23.55 -41.65 -11.59
CA LYS A 76 -24.64 -40.95 -10.89
C LYS A 76 -24.17 -39.92 -9.86
N CYS A 77 -23.04 -40.18 -9.20
CA CYS A 77 -22.59 -39.35 -8.07
C CYS A 77 -21.15 -38.85 -8.16
N GLY A 78 -20.40 -39.21 -9.19
CA GLY A 78 -19.01 -38.82 -9.42
C GLY A 78 -17.99 -39.41 -8.44
N VAL A 79 -18.43 -40.17 -7.44
CA VAL A 79 -17.56 -40.73 -6.39
C VAL A 79 -16.80 -41.94 -6.92
N GLU A 80 -15.49 -41.90 -6.72
CA GLU A 80 -14.59 -43.02 -7.00
C GLU A 80 -14.67 -44.08 -5.89
N VAL A 81 -14.77 -45.34 -6.29
CA VAL A 81 -14.83 -46.47 -5.36
C VAL A 81 -13.41 -46.89 -4.95
N THR A 82 -12.99 -46.41 -3.77
CA THR A 82 -11.66 -46.68 -3.19
C THR A 82 -11.76 -46.78 -1.65
N HIS A 83 -10.63 -46.91 -0.96
CA HIS A 83 -10.59 -46.85 0.51
C HIS A 83 -10.93 -45.46 1.03
N SER A 84 -11.63 -45.37 2.16
CA SER A 84 -11.92 -44.11 2.86
C SER A 84 -10.66 -43.36 3.32
N ARG A 85 -9.52 -44.07 3.43
CA ARG A 85 -8.21 -43.51 3.79
C ARG A 85 -7.79 -42.35 2.87
N VAL A 86 -8.21 -42.35 1.60
CA VAL A 86 -7.88 -41.26 0.66
C VAL A 86 -8.41 -39.90 1.15
N ARG A 87 -9.43 -39.86 2.01
CA ARG A 87 -9.96 -38.63 2.64
C ARG A 87 -8.97 -37.96 3.61
N ARG A 88 -7.82 -38.59 3.89
CA ARG A 88 -6.70 -38.02 4.63
C ARG A 88 -5.64 -37.37 3.74
N GLU A 89 -5.68 -37.64 2.43
CA GLU A 89 -4.61 -37.32 1.47
C GLU A 89 -5.11 -36.39 0.34
N ARG A 90 -6.34 -36.58 -0.16
CA ARG A 90 -6.90 -35.78 -1.26
C ARG A 90 -7.21 -34.35 -0.83
N MET A 91 -6.61 -33.37 -1.51
CA MET A 91 -6.88 -31.96 -1.32
C MET A 91 -8.03 -31.48 -2.23
N GLY A 92 -8.73 -30.45 -1.77
CA GLY A 92 -9.66 -29.66 -2.57
C GLY A 92 -9.09 -28.27 -2.83
N HIS A 93 -9.77 -27.44 -3.61
CA HIS A 93 -9.43 -26.02 -3.73
C HIS A 93 -10.70 -25.17 -3.77
N ILE A 94 -10.54 -23.87 -3.55
CA ILE A 94 -11.57 -22.85 -3.76
C ILE A 94 -11.01 -21.85 -4.76
N GLU A 95 -11.69 -21.66 -5.88
CA GLU A 95 -11.31 -20.63 -6.86
C GLU A 95 -11.83 -19.27 -6.37
N LEU A 96 -10.91 -18.37 -6.04
CA LEU A 96 -11.22 -17.06 -5.49
C LEU A 96 -11.67 -16.10 -6.59
N ALA A 97 -12.72 -15.34 -6.34
CA ALA A 97 -13.27 -14.37 -7.29
C ALA A 97 -12.40 -13.11 -7.43
N ALA A 98 -11.49 -12.89 -6.48
CA ALA A 98 -10.47 -11.85 -6.53
C ALA A 98 -9.16 -12.41 -5.95
N PRO A 99 -7.98 -12.00 -6.46
CA PRO A 99 -6.69 -12.38 -5.87
C PRO A 99 -6.59 -11.90 -4.42
N ILE A 100 -6.00 -12.72 -3.54
CA ILE A 100 -5.87 -12.47 -2.11
C ILE A 100 -4.42 -12.62 -1.68
N ALA A 101 -3.85 -11.65 -0.98
CA ALA A 101 -2.47 -11.73 -0.54
C ALA A 101 -2.32 -12.70 0.64
N HIS A 102 -1.28 -13.55 0.63
CA HIS A 102 -1.07 -14.48 1.73
C HIS A 102 -0.42 -13.79 2.93
N ILE A 103 -1.11 -13.80 4.09
CA ILE A 103 -0.76 -13.02 5.31
C ILE A 103 0.67 -13.18 5.82
N TRP A 104 1.30 -14.35 5.64
CA TRP A 104 2.69 -14.56 6.04
C TRP A 104 3.70 -13.68 5.30
N TYR A 105 3.41 -13.26 4.06
CA TYR A 105 4.33 -12.43 3.26
C TYR A 105 4.04 -10.94 3.39
N THR A 106 2.85 -10.56 3.87
CA THR A 106 2.43 -9.17 4.04
C THR A 106 2.70 -8.65 5.45
N ARG A 107 2.35 -9.43 6.50
CA ARG A 107 2.35 -8.97 7.90
C ARG A 107 3.46 -9.53 8.79
N ARG A 108 4.30 -10.43 8.28
CA ARG A 108 5.52 -10.82 9.00
C ARG A 108 6.44 -9.61 9.08
N SER A 109 7.19 -9.45 10.17
CA SER A 109 8.28 -8.47 10.27
C SER A 109 9.62 -9.17 9.99
N PRO A 110 10.39 -8.74 8.97
CA PRO A 110 10.03 -7.76 7.94
C PRO A 110 9.05 -8.33 6.91
N SER A 111 8.27 -7.45 6.26
CA SER A 111 7.30 -7.83 5.22
C SER A 111 8.05 -8.14 3.92
N TYR A 112 7.88 -9.35 3.38
CA TYR A 112 8.56 -9.75 2.13
C TYR A 112 8.03 -8.96 0.94
N LEU A 113 6.70 -8.82 0.83
CA LEU A 113 6.07 -8.01 -0.22
C LEU A 113 6.39 -6.52 -0.04
N GLY A 114 6.38 -6.01 1.19
CA GLY A 114 6.73 -4.62 1.46
C GLY A 114 8.18 -4.29 1.05
N LEU A 115 9.12 -5.19 1.37
CA LEU A 115 10.52 -5.02 0.94
C LEU A 115 10.68 -5.12 -0.58
N LEU A 116 10.01 -6.06 -1.24
CA LEU A 116 10.08 -6.21 -2.69
C LEU A 116 9.58 -4.93 -3.40
N LEU A 117 8.42 -4.42 -2.97
CA LEU A 117 7.78 -3.23 -3.54
C LEU A 117 8.38 -1.90 -3.06
N ASN A 118 9.30 -1.93 -2.10
CA ASN A 118 9.82 -0.73 -1.43
C ASN A 118 8.75 0.10 -0.68
N VAL A 119 7.65 -0.55 -0.26
CA VAL A 119 6.52 0.08 0.44
C VAL A 119 6.55 -0.31 1.91
N SER A 120 6.19 0.62 2.81
CA SER A 120 6.12 0.33 4.24
C SER A 120 5.01 -0.69 4.54
N GLN A 121 5.16 -1.50 5.59
CA GLN A 121 4.14 -2.50 5.96
C GLN A 121 2.76 -1.86 6.21
N ARG A 122 2.71 -0.70 6.87
CA ARG A 122 1.46 0.03 7.15
C ARG A 122 0.76 0.46 5.87
N ASN A 123 1.51 0.97 4.90
CA ASN A 123 0.97 1.39 3.63
C ASN A 123 0.52 0.20 2.78
N LEU A 124 1.27 -0.90 2.79
CA LEU A 124 0.88 -2.14 2.14
C LEU A 124 -0.44 -2.68 2.71
N ASP A 125 -0.61 -2.65 4.04
CA ASP A 125 -1.89 -2.99 4.67
C ASP A 125 -3.02 -2.04 4.20
N ARG A 126 -2.80 -0.72 4.11
CA ARG A 126 -3.82 0.23 3.62
C ARG A 126 -4.26 -0.07 2.17
N VAL A 127 -3.34 -0.48 1.30
CA VAL A 127 -3.68 -0.91 -0.06
C VAL A 127 -4.46 -2.22 -0.05
N LEU A 128 -3.97 -3.24 0.67
CA LEU A 128 -4.57 -4.58 0.72
C LEU A 128 -6.01 -4.59 1.27
N TYR A 129 -6.30 -3.74 2.25
CA TYR A 129 -7.61 -3.64 2.88
C TYR A 129 -8.46 -2.48 2.31
N TYR A 130 -8.19 -2.05 1.07
CA TYR A 130 -9.01 -1.11 0.30
C TYR A 130 -9.18 0.28 0.95
N ALA A 131 -8.14 0.79 1.60
CA ALA A 131 -8.12 2.13 2.20
C ALA A 131 -7.36 3.18 1.36
N GLN A 132 -6.42 2.75 0.52
CA GLN A 132 -5.64 3.62 -0.38
C GLN A 132 -5.43 2.94 -1.73
N TYR A 133 -5.30 3.73 -2.79
CA TYR A 133 -4.88 3.25 -4.11
C TYR A 133 -3.36 3.18 -4.20
N ILE A 134 -2.88 2.31 -5.08
CA ILE A 134 -1.48 2.26 -5.52
C ILE A 134 -1.42 2.39 -7.04
N THR A 135 -0.55 3.26 -7.54
CA THR A 135 -0.29 3.41 -8.98
C THR A 135 0.41 2.17 -9.51
N THR A 136 -0.24 1.47 -10.45
CA THR A 136 0.26 0.20 -11.01
C THR A 136 1.14 0.44 -12.24
N LEU A 137 0.72 1.36 -13.10
CA LEU A 137 1.41 1.70 -14.35
C LEU A 137 1.32 3.22 -14.58
N VAL A 138 2.41 3.79 -15.09
CA VAL A 138 2.45 5.13 -15.67
C VAL A 138 2.90 4.95 -17.12
N ASP A 139 2.08 5.40 -18.06
CA ASP A 139 2.41 5.40 -19.49
C ASP A 139 3.19 6.68 -19.81
N GLU A 140 4.47 6.48 -20.09
CA GLU A 140 5.41 7.55 -20.40
C GLU A 140 5.05 8.31 -21.68
N HIS A 141 4.55 7.62 -22.70
CA HIS A 141 4.14 8.27 -23.95
C HIS A 141 2.86 9.09 -23.76
N ALA A 142 1.92 8.58 -22.95
CA ALA A 142 0.73 9.36 -22.59
C ALA A 142 1.10 10.59 -21.74
N ARG A 143 2.12 10.47 -20.88
CA ARG A 143 2.64 11.59 -20.09
C ARG A 143 3.23 12.69 -20.98
N GLU A 144 4.08 12.34 -21.93
CA GLU A 144 4.67 13.30 -22.88
C GLU A 144 3.59 14.03 -23.70
N ARG A 145 2.60 13.30 -24.21
CA ARG A 145 1.45 13.93 -24.92
C ARG A 145 0.60 14.82 -24.02
N ALA A 146 0.54 14.54 -22.72
CA ALA A 146 -0.18 15.39 -21.77
C ALA A 146 0.63 16.66 -21.48
N LEU A 147 1.94 16.55 -21.30
CA LEU A 147 2.84 17.71 -21.14
C LEU A 147 2.73 18.67 -22.33
N HIS A 148 2.85 18.15 -23.55
CA HIS A 148 2.73 18.98 -24.76
C HIS A 148 1.37 19.68 -24.88
N ARG A 149 0.28 19.04 -24.44
CA ARG A 149 -1.04 19.69 -24.44
C ARG A 149 -1.11 20.83 -23.44
N LEU A 150 -0.49 20.68 -22.26
CA LEU A 150 -0.40 21.77 -21.29
C LEU A 150 0.44 22.92 -21.83
N ASP A 151 1.57 22.62 -22.50
CA ASP A 151 2.38 23.64 -23.19
C ASP A 151 1.54 24.44 -24.21
N GLU A 152 0.73 23.75 -25.02
CA GLU A 152 -0.12 24.41 -26.02
C GLU A 152 -1.27 25.22 -25.38
N GLU A 153 -1.89 24.69 -24.33
CA GLU A 153 -2.99 25.36 -23.62
C GLU A 153 -2.50 26.60 -22.85
N GLU A 154 -1.37 26.49 -22.17
CA GLU A 154 -0.69 27.61 -21.48
C GLU A 154 -0.39 28.74 -22.46
N ASN A 155 0.26 28.44 -23.58
CA ASN A 155 0.60 29.45 -24.58
C ASN A 155 -0.65 30.12 -25.18
N ARG A 156 -1.74 29.37 -25.36
CA ARG A 156 -3.00 29.92 -25.88
C ARG A 156 -3.71 30.81 -24.87
N GLU A 157 -3.79 30.44 -23.60
CA GLU A 157 -4.41 31.27 -22.57
C GLU A 157 -3.63 32.56 -22.34
N VAL A 158 -2.29 32.47 -22.24
CA VAL A 158 -1.43 33.66 -22.12
C VAL A 158 -1.61 34.56 -23.34
N ALA A 159 -1.60 34.02 -24.56
CA ALA A 159 -1.78 34.80 -25.78
C ALA A 159 -3.13 35.56 -25.79
N LYS A 160 -4.23 34.90 -25.41
CA LYS A 160 -5.57 35.53 -25.35
C LYS A 160 -5.62 36.67 -24.34
N LEU A 161 -5.12 36.44 -23.12
CA LEU A 161 -5.07 37.46 -22.07
C LEU A 161 -4.21 38.65 -22.49
N THR A 162 -3.05 38.39 -23.10
CA THR A 162 -2.20 39.45 -23.61
C THR A 162 -2.88 40.21 -24.75
N GLU A 163 -3.61 39.54 -25.65
CA GLU A 163 -4.29 40.18 -26.77
C GLU A 163 -5.44 41.08 -26.28
N GLU A 164 -6.31 40.58 -25.39
CA GLU A 164 -7.42 41.35 -24.81
C GLU A 164 -6.93 42.65 -24.16
N LEU A 165 -5.92 42.56 -23.29
CA LEU A 165 -5.40 43.72 -22.58
C LEU A 165 -4.47 44.60 -23.44
N GLN A 166 -3.80 44.03 -24.45
CA GLN A 166 -3.05 44.81 -25.44
C GLN A 166 -3.97 45.69 -26.26
N THR A 167 -5.19 45.23 -26.61
CA THR A 167 -6.14 46.10 -27.31
C THR A 167 -6.50 47.31 -26.48
N GLU A 168 -6.78 47.15 -25.18
CA GLU A 168 -7.03 48.28 -24.27
C GLU A 168 -5.82 49.22 -24.18
N LEU A 169 -4.60 48.68 -24.03
CA LEU A 169 -3.38 49.48 -24.04
C LEU A 169 -3.19 50.27 -25.34
N THR A 170 -3.46 49.67 -26.51
CA THR A 170 -3.36 50.38 -27.79
C THR A 170 -4.36 51.53 -27.88
N THR A 171 -5.57 51.36 -27.36
CA THR A 171 -6.56 52.47 -27.32
C THR A 171 -6.13 53.58 -26.38
N LEU A 172 -5.55 53.25 -25.23
CA LEU A 172 -5.05 54.21 -24.26
C LEU A 172 -3.83 54.98 -24.77
N ASN A 173 -2.89 54.28 -25.41
CA ASN A 173 -1.72 54.89 -26.02
C ASN A 173 -2.13 55.83 -27.16
N ALA A 174 -3.08 55.42 -28.01
CA ALA A 174 -3.61 56.31 -29.04
C ALA A 174 -4.29 57.56 -28.42
N PHE A 175 -5.05 57.41 -27.33
CA PHE A 175 -5.64 58.54 -26.62
C PHE A 175 -4.58 59.51 -26.07
N LEU A 176 -3.52 58.98 -25.45
CA LEU A 176 -2.39 59.76 -24.94
C LEU A 176 -1.65 60.49 -26.06
N GLU A 177 -1.38 59.82 -27.19
CA GLU A 177 -0.78 60.45 -28.38
C GLU A 177 -1.65 61.59 -28.90
N THR A 178 -2.96 61.36 -29.06
CA THR A 178 -3.88 62.39 -29.57
C THR A 178 -3.93 63.62 -28.63
N ARG A 179 -3.90 63.40 -27.31
CA ARG A 179 -3.88 64.47 -26.31
C ARG A 179 -2.55 65.24 -26.30
N SER A 180 -1.43 64.53 -26.38
CA SER A 180 -0.10 65.13 -26.48
C SER A 180 0.04 66.00 -27.73
N GLU A 181 -0.45 65.53 -28.88
CA GLU A 181 -0.48 66.31 -30.12
C GLU A 181 -1.38 67.55 -30.00
N ALA A 182 -2.57 67.41 -29.40
CA ALA A 182 -3.47 68.54 -29.17
C ALA A 182 -2.87 69.60 -28.23
N GLN A 183 -2.14 69.17 -27.20
CA GLN A 183 -1.41 70.05 -26.29
C GLN A 183 -0.27 70.76 -27.03
N ALA A 184 0.59 70.04 -27.76
CA ALA A 184 1.68 70.63 -28.54
C ALA A 184 1.18 71.64 -29.59
N ASN A 185 0.06 71.35 -30.25
CA ASN A 185 -0.57 72.28 -31.21
C ASN A 185 -1.11 73.54 -30.51
N ARG A 186 -1.65 73.40 -29.29
CA ARG A 186 -2.20 74.51 -28.51
C ARG A 186 -1.10 75.40 -27.94
N GLU A 187 -0.03 74.82 -27.41
CA GLU A 187 1.19 75.52 -27.01
C GLU A 187 1.83 76.25 -28.20
N GLY A 188 1.91 75.59 -29.37
CA GLY A 188 2.38 76.20 -30.61
C GLY A 188 1.55 77.42 -31.02
N SER A 189 0.22 77.29 -30.97
CA SER A 189 -0.71 78.40 -31.30
C SER A 189 -0.58 79.58 -30.32
N ILE A 190 -0.46 79.30 -29.01
CA ILE A 190 -0.26 80.34 -27.97
C ILE A 190 1.08 81.05 -28.18
N ASN A 191 2.14 80.30 -28.49
CA ASN A 191 3.45 80.86 -28.77
C ASN A 191 3.44 81.74 -30.02
N GLU A 192 2.84 81.29 -31.12
CA GLU A 192 2.72 82.07 -32.36
C GLU A 192 1.88 83.35 -32.17
N GLU A 193 0.71 83.25 -31.52
CA GLU A 193 -0.18 84.40 -31.27
C GLU A 193 0.48 85.44 -30.36
N THR A 194 1.16 84.99 -29.31
CA THR A 194 1.87 85.88 -28.38
C THR A 194 3.09 86.51 -29.05
N GLN A 195 3.80 85.77 -29.89
CA GLN A 195 4.95 86.28 -30.65
C GLN A 195 4.51 87.32 -31.68
N GLN A 196 3.44 87.09 -32.45
CA GLN A 196 2.91 88.06 -33.40
C GLN A 196 2.46 89.36 -32.73
N ARG A 197 1.77 89.27 -31.59
CA ARG A 197 1.34 90.44 -30.80
C ARG A 197 2.54 91.21 -30.24
N ARG A 198 3.55 90.51 -29.73
CA ARG A 198 4.79 91.11 -29.25
C ARG A 198 5.54 91.84 -30.36
N ASP A 199 5.71 91.20 -31.51
CA ASP A 199 6.46 91.76 -32.64
C ASP A 199 5.73 93.00 -33.20
N THR A 200 4.39 92.98 -33.27
CA THR A 200 3.56 94.15 -33.64
C THR A 200 3.72 95.32 -32.64
N ALA A 201 3.76 95.02 -31.34
CA ALA A 201 3.94 96.03 -30.29
C ALA A 201 5.36 96.63 -30.33
N ILE A 202 6.39 95.80 -30.55
CA ILE A 202 7.78 96.25 -30.73
C ILE A 202 7.89 97.14 -31.97
N GLU A 203 7.30 96.74 -33.10
CA GLU A 203 7.27 97.56 -34.33
C GLU A 203 6.61 98.92 -34.11
N ALA A 204 5.49 98.98 -33.39
CA ALA A 204 4.82 100.24 -33.05
C ALA A 204 5.75 101.16 -32.24
N VAL A 205 6.38 100.63 -31.19
CA VAL A 205 7.34 101.36 -30.34
C VAL A 205 8.56 101.83 -31.14
N MET A 206 9.08 100.99 -32.04
CA MET A 206 10.23 101.31 -32.90
C MET A 206 9.90 102.36 -33.97
N SER A 207 8.68 102.35 -34.51
CA SER A 207 8.21 103.35 -35.49
C SER A 207 8.07 104.75 -34.87
N ASP A 208 7.59 104.82 -33.62
CA ASP A 208 7.52 106.08 -32.87
C ASP A 208 8.92 106.51 -32.39
N ALA A 209 9.78 105.55 -32.03
CA ALA A 209 11.16 105.83 -31.62
C ALA A 209 12.02 106.38 -32.77
N THR A 210 11.87 105.83 -33.97
CA THR A 210 12.55 106.31 -35.20
C THR A 210 12.06 107.70 -35.59
N ARG A 211 10.74 107.96 -35.55
CA ARG A 211 10.18 109.30 -35.81
C ARG A 211 10.75 110.36 -34.87
N ILE A 212 10.82 110.08 -33.56
CA ILE A 212 11.37 111.03 -32.58
C ILE A 212 12.89 111.13 -32.69
N ARG A 213 13.60 110.04 -33.02
CA ARG A 213 15.05 110.07 -33.25
C ARG A 213 15.43 110.95 -34.44
N GLU A 214 14.72 110.85 -35.56
CA GLU A 214 14.95 111.69 -36.74
C GLU A 214 14.76 113.17 -36.41
N ILE A 215 13.75 113.51 -35.60
CA ILE A 215 13.52 114.90 -35.16
C ILE A 215 14.66 115.35 -34.22
N LEU A 216 15.11 114.51 -33.29
CA LEU A 216 16.22 114.83 -32.38
C LEU A 216 17.57 115.00 -33.11
N GLU A 217 17.79 114.25 -34.21
CA GLU A 217 19.01 114.37 -35.03
C GLU A 217 18.98 115.59 -35.95
N GLN A 218 17.82 115.93 -36.54
CA GLN A 218 17.66 117.14 -37.38
C GLN A 218 17.89 118.43 -36.60
N TYR A 219 17.49 118.48 -35.33
CA TYR A 219 17.61 119.65 -34.46
C TYR A 219 18.81 119.57 -33.49
N ALA A 220 19.81 118.75 -33.79
CA ALA A 220 21.01 118.64 -32.96
C ALA A 220 21.73 119.99 -32.81
N ASN A 221 21.91 120.45 -31.57
CA ASN A 221 22.44 121.78 -31.20
C ASN A 221 21.56 122.98 -31.60
N GLN A 222 20.27 122.78 -31.86
CA GLN A 222 19.27 123.83 -32.09
C GLN A 222 18.15 123.76 -31.02
N ALA A 223 17.38 124.84 -30.87
CA ALA A 223 16.25 124.89 -29.93
C ALA A 223 15.08 124.04 -30.47
N ALA A 224 14.53 123.17 -29.62
CA ALA A 224 13.43 122.29 -30.02
C ALA A 224 12.15 123.07 -30.36
N PRO A 225 11.50 122.77 -31.49
CA PRO A 225 10.34 123.54 -31.98
C PRO A 225 9.04 123.28 -31.21
N ASP A 226 8.86 122.07 -30.65
CA ASP A 226 7.68 121.64 -29.89
C ASP A 226 8.08 120.63 -28.79
N ASP A 227 7.19 120.36 -27.83
CA ASP A 227 7.41 119.36 -26.77
C ASP A 227 7.50 117.96 -27.40
N LEU A 228 8.68 117.35 -27.33
CA LEU A 228 8.92 116.01 -27.86
C LEU A 228 8.62 114.97 -26.78
N VAL A 229 7.42 114.39 -26.85
CA VAL A 229 6.95 113.33 -25.95
C VAL A 229 7.05 111.98 -26.64
N PHE A 230 7.73 111.03 -26.01
CA PHE A 230 7.68 109.63 -26.43
C PHE A 230 6.34 109.02 -26.01
N LYS A 231 5.35 109.07 -26.90
CA LYS A 231 3.96 108.64 -26.65
C LYS A 231 3.83 107.24 -26.04
N PRO A 232 4.63 106.23 -26.40
CA PRO A 232 4.51 104.90 -25.78
C PRO A 232 4.84 104.88 -24.28
N SER A 233 5.55 105.88 -23.75
CA SER A 233 5.90 105.97 -22.33
C SER A 233 5.51 107.28 -21.65
N ASP A 234 4.84 108.17 -22.37
CA ASP A 234 4.57 109.57 -22.01
C ASP A 234 5.79 110.31 -21.41
N ALA A 235 7.00 109.92 -21.82
CA ALA A 235 8.22 110.53 -21.29
C ALA A 235 8.58 111.78 -22.11
N HIS A 236 8.75 112.89 -21.42
CA HIS A 236 9.24 114.13 -22.01
C HIS A 236 10.73 114.02 -22.31
N VAL A 237 11.11 114.14 -23.59
CA VAL A 237 12.49 114.00 -24.05
C VAL A 237 13.17 115.37 -24.16
N VAL A 238 12.46 116.38 -24.67
CA VAL A 238 12.91 117.79 -24.76
C VAL A 238 11.71 118.71 -24.66
N THR A 239 11.83 119.83 -23.93
CA THR A 239 10.76 120.85 -23.82
C THR A 239 10.95 122.01 -24.81
N VAL A 240 9.86 122.69 -25.18
CA VAL A 240 9.89 123.81 -26.15
C VAL A 240 10.97 124.84 -25.78
N GLY A 241 11.92 125.07 -26.70
CA GLY A 241 12.99 126.07 -26.54
C GLY A 241 14.29 125.57 -25.91
N GLU A 242 14.37 124.32 -25.43
CA GLU A 242 15.62 123.71 -24.95
C GLU A 242 16.54 123.32 -26.12
N ILE A 243 17.86 123.53 -25.95
CA ILE A 243 18.87 123.15 -26.95
C ILE A 243 19.11 121.65 -26.86
N VAL A 244 18.89 120.92 -27.97
CA VAL A 244 19.09 119.47 -28.03
C VAL A 244 20.58 119.13 -27.91
N ARG A 245 20.97 118.54 -26.77
CA ARG A 245 22.34 118.06 -26.51
C ARG A 245 22.45 116.55 -26.65
N ARG A 246 23.68 116.03 -26.84
CA ARG A 246 23.97 114.59 -26.90
C ARG A 246 23.46 113.79 -25.68
N GLU A 247 23.37 114.42 -24.51
CA GLU A 247 22.81 113.81 -23.29
C GLU A 247 21.31 113.46 -23.43
N HIS A 248 20.55 114.25 -24.17
CA HIS A 248 19.10 114.01 -24.37
C HIS A 248 18.87 112.84 -25.33
N ILE A 249 19.76 112.65 -26.31
CA ILE A 249 19.76 111.49 -27.22
C ILE A 249 20.10 110.20 -26.45
N ALA A 250 21.08 110.25 -25.53
CA ALA A 250 21.41 109.10 -24.68
C ALA A 250 20.26 108.73 -23.72
N ARG A 251 19.64 109.74 -23.08
CA ARG A 251 18.47 109.54 -22.21
C ARG A 251 17.27 108.98 -22.98
N PHE A 252 17.05 109.44 -24.21
CA PHE A 252 16.00 108.90 -25.08
C PHE A 252 16.25 107.44 -25.45
N ASN A 253 17.47 107.08 -25.85
CA ASN A 253 17.82 105.69 -26.14
C ASN A 253 17.64 104.77 -24.93
N GLN A 254 17.95 105.25 -23.73
CA GLN A 254 17.73 104.51 -22.48
C GLN A 254 16.23 104.36 -22.17
N ILE A 255 15.41 105.40 -22.40
CA ILE A 255 13.95 105.33 -22.25
C ILE A 255 13.34 104.34 -23.26
N VAL A 256 13.80 104.34 -24.51
CA VAL A 256 13.34 103.38 -25.53
C VAL A 256 13.74 101.95 -25.14
N GLN A 257 14.95 101.74 -24.64
CA GLN A 257 15.43 100.43 -24.20
C GLN A 257 14.64 99.90 -22.99
N ASP A 258 14.34 100.75 -22.00
CA ASP A 258 13.53 100.39 -20.82
C ASP A 258 12.07 100.06 -21.19
N GLN A 259 11.52 100.71 -22.23
CA GLN A 259 10.17 100.45 -22.70
C GLN A 259 10.08 99.16 -23.52
N LEU A 260 11.08 98.90 -24.36
CA LEU A 260 11.19 97.61 -25.06
C LEU A 260 11.32 96.46 -24.06
N SER A 261 12.15 96.59 -23.02
CA SER A 261 12.28 95.55 -21.99
C SER A 261 10.99 95.34 -21.18
N ARG A 262 10.22 96.41 -20.91
CA ARG A 262 8.91 96.29 -20.24
C ARG A 262 7.89 95.57 -21.10
N VAL A 263 7.85 95.87 -22.40
CA VAL A 263 6.97 95.20 -23.35
C VAL A 263 7.36 93.72 -23.49
N GLU A 264 8.66 93.42 -23.58
CA GLU A 264 9.16 92.03 -23.59
C GLU A 264 8.79 91.28 -22.30
N GLU A 265 8.96 91.89 -21.13
CA GLU A 265 8.64 91.27 -19.84
C GLU A 265 7.12 91.08 -19.64
N GLN A 266 6.29 92.01 -20.12
CA GLN A 266 4.83 91.88 -20.09
C GLN A 266 4.35 90.69 -20.94
N PHE A 267 4.80 90.59 -22.19
CA PHE A 267 4.43 89.48 -23.06
C PHE A 267 5.06 88.14 -22.63
N ALA A 268 6.24 88.16 -21.99
CA ALA A 268 6.82 86.96 -21.38
C ALA A 268 5.96 86.44 -20.21
N ASN A 269 5.55 87.32 -19.30
CA ASN A 269 4.67 86.96 -18.17
C ASN A 269 3.28 86.53 -18.64
N GLU A 270 2.72 87.16 -19.68
CA GLU A 270 1.45 86.77 -20.28
C GLU A 270 1.54 85.39 -20.94
N ARG A 271 2.62 85.13 -21.71
CA ARG A 271 2.90 83.83 -22.32
C ARG A 271 3.00 82.75 -21.25
N ASP A 272 3.83 82.96 -20.23
CA ASP A 272 4.09 81.96 -19.19
C ASP A 272 2.82 81.66 -18.38
N ARG A 273 1.94 82.67 -18.18
CA ARG A 273 0.62 82.48 -17.57
C ARG A 273 -0.33 81.67 -18.46
N LEU A 274 -0.43 82.01 -19.75
CA LEU A 274 -1.29 81.30 -20.70
C LEU A 274 -0.86 79.85 -20.92
N LEU A 275 0.46 79.59 -20.92
CA LEU A 275 1.03 78.24 -20.96
C LEU A 275 0.67 77.47 -19.68
N SER A 276 0.89 78.06 -18.50
CA SER A 276 0.56 77.40 -17.22
C SER A 276 -0.94 77.07 -17.07
N GLU A 277 -1.84 77.94 -17.55
CA GLU A 277 -3.28 77.69 -17.55
C GLU A 277 -3.69 76.58 -18.54
N ALA A 278 -2.97 76.45 -19.67
CA ALA A 278 -3.18 75.37 -20.64
C ALA A 278 -2.62 74.02 -20.15
N ASP A 279 -1.46 74.03 -19.49
CA ASP A 279 -0.78 72.84 -18.98
C ASP A 279 -1.56 72.19 -17.84
N ALA A 280 -2.05 72.97 -16.88
CA ALA A 280 -2.73 72.45 -15.68
C ALA A 280 -3.97 71.58 -15.99
N THR A 281 -4.70 71.89 -17.07
CA THR A 281 -5.89 71.11 -17.48
C THR A 281 -5.54 69.87 -18.31
N SER A 282 -4.38 69.87 -18.97
CA SER A 282 -3.90 68.73 -19.75
C SER A 282 -3.19 67.71 -18.86
N GLU A 283 -2.46 68.18 -17.85
CA GLU A 283 -1.69 67.34 -16.91
C GLU A 283 -2.58 66.38 -16.11
N GLU A 284 -3.77 66.80 -15.65
CA GLU A 284 -4.67 65.92 -14.88
C GLU A 284 -5.17 64.73 -15.71
N ASP A 285 -5.61 64.97 -16.95
CA ASP A 285 -6.13 63.93 -17.85
C ASP A 285 -5.02 62.99 -18.33
N VAL A 286 -3.83 63.53 -18.62
CA VAL A 286 -2.65 62.73 -19.01
C VAL A 286 -2.18 61.89 -17.83
N HIS A 287 -2.04 62.47 -16.65
CA HIS A 287 -1.62 61.73 -15.45
C HIS A 287 -2.61 60.61 -15.10
N ALA A 288 -3.92 60.85 -15.23
CA ALA A 288 -4.94 59.82 -15.02
C ALA A 288 -4.82 58.67 -16.05
N ALA A 289 -4.59 58.99 -17.32
CA ALA A 289 -4.41 57.99 -18.37
C ALA A 289 -3.08 57.23 -18.23
N GLU A 290 -1.99 57.87 -17.83
CA GLU A 290 -0.71 57.20 -17.56
C GLU A 290 -0.77 56.26 -16.35
N ALA A 291 -1.43 56.68 -15.26
CA ALA A 291 -1.69 55.81 -14.12
C ALA A 291 -2.51 54.59 -14.53
N ARG A 292 -3.52 54.78 -15.39
CA ARG A 292 -4.33 53.67 -15.92
C ARG A 292 -3.53 52.74 -16.84
N ARG A 293 -2.59 53.27 -17.62
CA ARG A 293 -1.66 52.48 -18.45
C ARG A 293 -0.77 51.60 -17.58
N GLU A 294 -0.21 52.14 -16.51
CA GLU A 294 0.60 51.38 -15.56
C GLU A 294 -0.21 50.29 -14.86
N GLU A 295 -1.41 50.60 -14.38
CA GLU A 295 -2.33 49.61 -13.81
C GLU A 295 -2.61 48.44 -14.78
N LEU A 296 -2.83 48.75 -16.07
CA LEU A 296 -3.09 47.73 -17.09
C LEU A 296 -1.85 46.85 -17.35
N LEU A 297 -0.65 47.43 -17.38
CA LEU A 297 0.59 46.66 -17.55
C LEU A 297 0.83 45.73 -16.37
N GLU A 298 0.65 46.22 -15.14
CA GLU A 298 0.75 45.40 -13.93
C GLU A 298 -0.31 44.28 -13.92
N GLU A 299 -1.53 44.57 -14.37
CA GLU A 299 -2.59 43.58 -14.44
C GLU A 299 -2.29 42.48 -15.47
N ILE A 300 -1.74 42.81 -16.64
CA ILE A 300 -1.29 41.84 -17.64
C ILE A 300 -0.24 40.90 -17.05
N GLU A 301 0.78 41.46 -16.41
CA GLU A 301 1.88 40.68 -15.85
C GLU A 301 1.36 39.76 -14.74
N ARG A 302 0.53 40.30 -13.84
CA ARG A 302 -0.09 39.56 -12.73
C ARG A 302 -0.96 38.40 -13.22
N GLN A 303 -1.86 38.65 -14.18
CA GLN A 303 -2.74 37.62 -14.73
C GLN A 303 -1.96 36.55 -15.51
N SER A 304 -1.00 36.98 -16.35
CA SER A 304 -0.15 36.07 -17.12
C SER A 304 0.69 35.17 -16.20
N GLN A 305 1.23 35.73 -15.10
CA GLN A 305 1.99 34.97 -14.11
C GLN A 305 1.10 33.96 -13.38
N GLN A 306 -0.11 34.34 -12.96
CA GLN A 306 -1.05 33.42 -12.31
C GLN A 306 -1.41 32.23 -13.20
N VAL A 307 -1.59 32.46 -14.50
CA VAL A 307 -1.85 31.39 -15.48
C VAL A 307 -0.63 30.47 -15.59
N ARG A 308 0.57 31.02 -15.76
CA ARG A 308 1.81 30.23 -15.83
C ARG A 308 2.04 29.38 -14.58
N GLU A 309 1.89 29.97 -13.39
CA GLU A 309 2.04 29.25 -12.12
C GLU A 309 1.03 28.10 -12.00
N ARG A 310 -0.21 28.28 -12.46
CA ARG A 310 -1.21 27.22 -12.47
C ARG A 310 -0.78 26.04 -13.37
N PHE A 311 -0.34 26.31 -14.60
CA PHE A 311 0.13 25.27 -15.52
C PHE A 311 1.44 24.62 -15.06
N GLU A 312 2.33 25.36 -14.40
CA GLU A 312 3.55 24.82 -13.79
C GLU A 312 3.20 23.82 -12.66
N ASN A 313 2.23 24.15 -11.82
CA ASN A 313 1.72 23.23 -10.78
C ASN A 313 1.12 21.95 -11.38
N ASP A 314 0.34 22.06 -12.47
CA ASP A 314 -0.18 20.89 -13.20
C ASP A 314 0.97 20.08 -13.86
N ARG A 315 2.00 20.78 -14.35
CA ARG A 315 3.37 20.35 -14.67
C ARG A 315 3.93 19.35 -13.67
N ASP A 316 4.17 19.89 -12.49
CA ASP A 316 4.80 19.21 -11.38
C ASP A 316 3.94 18.05 -10.87
N GLU A 317 2.61 18.20 -10.84
CA GLU A 317 1.69 17.13 -10.48
C GLU A 317 1.82 15.92 -11.42
N LEU A 318 1.92 16.18 -12.73
CA LEU A 318 2.07 15.15 -13.76
C LEU A 318 3.45 14.46 -13.70
N LEU A 319 4.52 15.21 -13.44
CA LEU A 319 5.88 14.67 -13.29
C LEU A 319 6.08 13.92 -11.97
N ALA A 320 5.33 14.29 -10.92
CA ALA A 320 5.35 13.61 -9.63
C ALA A 320 4.76 12.19 -9.70
N LEU A 321 3.92 11.87 -10.69
CA LEU A 321 3.34 10.54 -10.86
C LEU A 321 4.41 9.49 -11.12
N ARG A 322 4.50 8.52 -10.19
CA ARG A 322 5.43 7.39 -10.28
C ARG A 322 4.74 6.06 -9.99
N PRO A 323 5.20 4.95 -10.58
CA PRO A 323 4.73 3.62 -10.18
C PRO A 323 4.93 3.39 -8.68
N LYS A 324 4.00 2.67 -8.04
CA LYS A 324 4.00 2.35 -6.60
C LYS A 324 3.75 3.54 -5.67
N MET A 325 3.41 4.72 -6.22
CA MET A 325 2.89 5.86 -5.45
C MET A 325 1.53 5.53 -4.84
N LEU A 326 1.24 6.09 -3.67
CA LEU A 326 0.00 5.85 -2.94
C LEU A 326 -0.90 7.07 -3.04
N LEU A 327 -2.18 6.83 -3.35
CA LEU A 327 -3.17 7.89 -3.52
C LEU A 327 -4.34 7.67 -2.56
N ASN A 328 -4.83 8.75 -1.96
CA ASN A 328 -6.08 8.76 -1.21
C ASN A 328 -7.28 8.82 -2.17
N GLU A 329 -8.50 8.62 -1.68
CA GLU A 329 -9.71 8.63 -2.51
C GLU A 329 -9.92 9.98 -3.20
N THR A 330 -9.72 11.11 -2.51
CA THR A 330 -9.87 12.45 -3.07
C THR A 330 -8.83 12.69 -4.18
N ASN A 331 -7.54 12.56 -3.86
CA ASN A 331 -6.45 12.74 -4.81
C ASN A 331 -6.57 11.80 -6.02
N TYR A 332 -7.01 10.55 -5.82
CA TYR A 332 -7.21 9.62 -6.93
C TYR A 332 -8.32 10.10 -7.88
N ARG A 333 -9.42 10.67 -7.36
CA ARG A 333 -10.49 11.21 -8.20
C ARG A 333 -10.02 12.42 -8.99
N GLU A 334 -9.39 13.39 -8.32
CA GLU A 334 -8.83 14.59 -8.94
C GLU A 334 -7.81 14.23 -10.03
N MET A 335 -6.84 13.37 -9.69
CA MET A 335 -5.84 12.91 -10.66
C MET A 335 -6.44 12.08 -11.78
N ARG A 336 -7.48 11.28 -11.54
CA ARG A 336 -8.14 10.49 -12.59
C ARG A 336 -8.93 11.39 -13.55
N GLU A 337 -9.51 12.46 -13.04
CA GLU A 337 -10.23 13.45 -13.83
C GLU A 337 -9.28 14.22 -14.75
N LYS A 338 -8.14 14.70 -14.21
CA LYS A 338 -7.11 15.40 -15.00
C LYS A 338 -6.30 14.45 -15.91
N TRP A 339 -5.77 13.36 -15.34
CA TRP A 339 -4.69 12.54 -15.92
C TRP A 339 -5.07 11.06 -16.13
N GLY A 340 -6.36 10.73 -16.20
CA GLY A 340 -6.82 9.33 -16.24
C GLY A 340 -6.29 8.46 -17.40
N ARG A 341 -5.73 9.05 -18.45
CA ARG A 341 -5.05 8.33 -19.56
C ARG A 341 -3.56 8.07 -19.30
N VAL A 342 -2.94 8.80 -18.38
CA VAL A 342 -1.50 8.76 -18.12
C VAL A 342 -1.12 7.66 -17.13
N PHE A 343 -1.98 7.42 -16.13
CA PHE A 343 -1.69 6.42 -15.11
C PHE A 343 -2.87 5.50 -14.85
N SER A 344 -2.56 4.30 -14.38
CA SER A 344 -3.52 3.36 -13.82
C SER A 344 -3.22 3.16 -12.35
N ALA A 345 -4.25 3.20 -11.51
CA ALA A 345 -4.13 2.87 -10.09
C ALA A 345 -5.27 1.94 -9.66
N GLY A 346 -4.96 1.07 -8.71
CA GLY A 346 -5.88 0.08 -8.19
C GLY A 346 -5.75 -0.10 -6.68
N MET A 347 -6.63 -0.91 -6.11
CA MET A 347 -6.62 -1.27 -4.69
C MET A 347 -6.49 -2.79 -4.50
N GLY A 348 -6.22 -3.20 -3.26
CA GLY A 348 -6.26 -4.59 -2.87
C GLY A 348 -5.07 -5.41 -3.38
N ALA A 349 -5.20 -6.73 -3.24
CA ALA A 349 -4.18 -7.66 -3.69
C ALA A 349 -4.13 -7.81 -5.22
N GLU A 350 -5.16 -7.37 -5.94
CA GLU A 350 -5.21 -7.33 -7.41
C GLU A 350 -4.19 -6.32 -7.97
N ALA A 351 -4.21 -5.08 -7.48
CA ALA A 351 -3.22 -4.08 -7.87
C ALA A 351 -1.78 -4.50 -7.52
N ILE A 352 -1.61 -5.19 -6.39
CA ILE A 352 -0.30 -5.73 -6.00
C ILE A 352 0.11 -6.88 -6.91
N TYR A 353 -0.82 -7.73 -7.34
CA TYR A 353 -0.56 -8.81 -8.30
C TYR A 353 -0.07 -8.24 -9.64
N ASP A 354 -0.72 -7.20 -10.14
CA ASP A 354 -0.34 -6.54 -11.40
C ASP A 354 1.06 -5.91 -11.32
N ILE A 355 1.40 -5.28 -10.19
CA ILE A 355 2.75 -4.72 -10.00
C ILE A 355 3.78 -5.84 -9.92
N VAL A 356 3.50 -6.86 -9.12
CA VAL A 356 4.47 -7.91 -8.78
C VAL A 356 4.72 -8.88 -9.95
N SER A 357 3.73 -9.11 -10.81
CA SER A 357 3.86 -9.94 -12.01
C SER A 357 4.73 -9.28 -13.10
N LYS A 358 4.83 -7.95 -13.11
CA LYS A 358 5.65 -7.18 -14.06
C LYS A 358 7.09 -6.93 -13.58
N ILE A 359 7.46 -7.38 -12.38
CA ILE A 359 8.82 -7.19 -11.86
C ILE A 359 9.77 -8.18 -12.53
N ASP A 360 10.74 -7.69 -13.29
CA ASP A 360 11.92 -8.48 -13.63
C ASP A 360 12.87 -8.54 -12.42
N LEU A 361 13.12 -9.75 -11.94
CA LEU A 361 14.00 -10.00 -10.80
C LEU A 361 15.48 -9.80 -11.15
N ASN A 362 15.88 -9.98 -12.41
CA ASN A 362 17.25 -9.80 -12.86
C ASN A 362 17.61 -8.32 -12.82
N ASP A 363 16.83 -7.48 -13.48
CA ASP A 363 17.02 -6.02 -13.54
C ASP A 363 16.98 -5.41 -12.14
N LEU A 364 15.98 -5.79 -11.32
CA LEU A 364 15.86 -5.29 -9.96
C LEU A 364 17.07 -5.68 -9.09
N ALA A 365 17.68 -6.85 -9.33
CA ALA A 365 18.88 -7.26 -8.60
C ALA A 365 20.10 -6.43 -9.01
N GLU A 366 20.24 -6.10 -10.30
CA GLU A 366 21.33 -5.24 -10.79
C GLU A 366 21.19 -3.81 -10.30
N GLU A 367 19.99 -3.25 -10.35
CA GLU A 367 19.66 -1.93 -9.79
C GLU A 367 20.03 -1.86 -8.29
N LEU A 368 19.62 -2.87 -7.51
CA LEU A 368 19.93 -2.92 -6.07
C LEU A 368 21.43 -3.08 -5.80
N ARG A 369 22.17 -3.84 -6.61
CA ARG A 369 23.63 -3.95 -6.50
C ARG A 369 24.32 -2.63 -6.81
N ALA A 370 23.85 -1.92 -7.84
CA ALA A 370 24.34 -0.58 -8.16
C ALA A 370 24.05 0.40 -7.02
N GLU A 371 22.83 0.41 -6.48
CA GLU A 371 22.43 1.26 -5.35
C GLU A 371 23.31 1.01 -4.10
N ILE A 372 23.61 -0.24 -3.79
CA ILE A 372 24.47 -0.61 -2.65
C ILE A 372 25.89 -0.06 -2.81
N ARG A 373 26.43 -0.07 -4.04
CA ARG A 373 27.78 0.43 -4.35
C ARG A 373 27.83 1.96 -4.35
N SER A 374 26.87 2.63 -4.98
CA SER A 374 26.85 4.09 -5.14
C SER A 374 26.48 4.84 -3.85
N THR A 375 25.64 4.26 -3.00
CA THR A 375 25.08 4.96 -1.84
C THR A 375 26.08 5.08 -0.70
N ARG A 376 26.34 6.32 -0.24
CA ARG A 376 27.15 6.62 0.97
C ARG A 376 26.36 6.42 2.29
N SER A 377 25.03 6.50 2.26
CA SER A 377 24.16 6.34 3.44
C SER A 377 24.07 4.89 3.93
N LYS A 378 24.45 4.66 5.20
CA LYS A 378 24.40 3.35 5.86
C LYS A 378 22.99 2.76 5.93
N GLN A 379 21.97 3.60 6.18
CA GLN A 379 20.58 3.14 6.32
C GLN A 379 20.00 2.66 4.98
N ARG A 380 20.21 3.45 3.92
CA ARG A 380 19.75 3.13 2.57
C ARG A 380 20.47 1.90 2.02
N ARG A 381 21.79 1.78 2.25
CA ARG A 381 22.56 0.55 1.97
C ARG A 381 21.97 -0.67 2.68
N LYS A 382 21.71 -0.60 4.00
CA LYS A 382 21.10 -1.71 4.77
C LYS A 382 19.73 -2.13 4.22
N LYS A 383 18.90 -1.16 3.80
CA LYS A 383 17.59 -1.44 3.20
C LYS A 383 17.75 -2.14 1.84
N ALA A 384 18.60 -1.63 0.96
CA ALA A 384 18.89 -2.22 -0.34
C ALA A 384 19.45 -3.65 -0.20
N THR A 385 20.37 -3.90 0.74
CA THR A 385 20.90 -5.25 1.01
C THR A 385 19.79 -6.23 1.42
N LYS A 386 18.88 -5.84 2.30
CA LYS A 386 17.75 -6.70 2.70
C LYS A 386 16.79 -6.99 1.52
N ARG A 387 16.57 -6.00 0.65
CA ARG A 387 15.77 -6.19 -0.58
C ARG A 387 16.46 -7.16 -1.53
N LEU A 388 17.75 -6.96 -1.78
CA LEU A 388 18.56 -7.81 -2.66
C LEU A 388 18.57 -9.26 -2.18
N GLN A 389 18.66 -9.51 -0.86
CA GLN A 389 18.59 -10.85 -0.29
C GLN A 389 17.30 -11.59 -0.68
N ILE A 390 16.15 -10.89 -0.69
CA ILE A 390 14.87 -11.49 -1.07
C ILE A 390 14.82 -11.75 -2.58
N VAL A 391 15.26 -10.78 -3.38
CA VAL A 391 15.30 -10.91 -4.85
C VAL A 391 16.20 -12.08 -5.25
N GLU A 392 17.40 -12.20 -4.68
CA GLU A 392 18.29 -13.32 -4.94
C GLU A 392 17.72 -14.66 -4.46
N ALA A 393 17.01 -14.68 -3.32
CA ALA A 393 16.35 -15.89 -2.85
C ALA A 393 15.26 -16.36 -3.84
N LEU A 394 14.47 -15.44 -4.41
CA LEU A 394 13.47 -15.76 -5.42
C LEU A 394 14.11 -16.23 -6.73
N ARG A 395 15.16 -15.54 -7.20
CA ARG A 395 15.93 -15.94 -8.40
C ARG A 395 16.51 -17.35 -8.26
N LYS A 396 17.24 -17.62 -7.18
CA LYS A 396 17.90 -18.92 -6.94
C LYS A 396 16.91 -20.07 -6.79
N SER A 397 15.72 -19.81 -6.25
CA SER A 397 14.71 -20.84 -6.02
C SER A 397 13.75 -21.04 -7.18
N GLY A 398 13.80 -20.20 -8.22
CA GLY A 398 12.84 -20.21 -9.33
C GLY A 398 11.41 -19.83 -8.92
N ASN A 399 11.22 -19.27 -7.72
CA ASN A 399 9.91 -18.87 -7.22
C ASN A 399 9.53 -17.51 -7.81
N ARG A 400 8.33 -17.41 -8.38
CA ARG A 400 7.81 -16.13 -8.84
C ARG A 400 7.20 -15.33 -7.68
N PRO A 401 7.43 -14.01 -7.63
CA PRO A 401 6.86 -13.15 -6.59
C PRO A 401 5.33 -13.19 -6.47
N GLU A 402 4.65 -13.33 -7.61
CA GLU A 402 3.19 -13.37 -7.70
C GLU A 402 2.56 -14.56 -6.96
N TRP A 403 3.30 -15.64 -6.70
CA TRP A 403 2.82 -16.80 -5.94
C TRP A 403 2.60 -16.49 -4.45
N MET A 404 3.01 -15.30 -3.98
CA MET A 404 2.62 -14.79 -2.65
C MET A 404 1.16 -14.31 -2.62
N ILE A 405 0.48 -14.27 -3.77
CA ILE A 405 -0.92 -13.89 -3.94
C ILE A 405 -1.68 -15.11 -4.44
N LEU A 406 -2.75 -15.44 -3.74
CA LEU A 406 -3.57 -16.63 -3.98
C LEU A 406 -4.73 -16.25 -4.89
N THR A 407 -4.83 -16.91 -6.04
CA THR A 407 -6.06 -16.97 -6.85
C THR A 407 -6.84 -18.26 -6.58
N ALA A 408 -6.13 -19.34 -6.22
CA ALA A 408 -6.70 -20.59 -5.77
C ALA A 408 -6.27 -20.87 -4.32
N LEU A 409 -7.24 -21.17 -3.45
CA LEU A 409 -6.98 -21.49 -2.04
C LEU A 409 -7.11 -22.99 -1.79
N PRO A 410 -6.07 -23.69 -1.29
CA PRO A 410 -6.16 -25.12 -1.02
C PRO A 410 -7.05 -25.42 0.20
N VAL A 411 -7.82 -26.49 0.08
CA VAL A 411 -8.68 -27.04 1.13
C VAL A 411 -8.07 -28.33 1.66
N ILE A 412 -7.70 -28.33 2.94
CA ILE A 412 -7.11 -29.49 3.61
C ILE A 412 -8.10 -30.69 3.61
N PRO A 413 -7.61 -31.94 3.51
CA PRO A 413 -8.47 -33.12 3.53
C PRO A 413 -9.40 -33.20 4.75
N PRO A 414 -10.66 -33.63 4.60
CA PRO A 414 -11.68 -33.56 5.66
C PRO A 414 -11.35 -34.41 6.89
N ALA A 415 -10.61 -35.51 6.74
CA ALA A 415 -10.20 -36.32 7.89
C ALA A 415 -9.19 -35.59 8.82
N LEU A 416 -8.51 -34.55 8.32
CA LEU A 416 -7.65 -33.68 9.14
C LEU A 416 -8.43 -32.55 9.83
N ARG A 417 -9.70 -32.35 9.47
CA ARG A 417 -10.66 -31.39 10.04
C ARG A 417 -12.03 -32.06 10.30
N PRO A 418 -12.07 -33.10 11.15
CA PRO A 418 -13.24 -33.96 11.27
C PRO A 418 -14.46 -33.24 11.85
N MET A 419 -15.63 -33.80 11.52
CA MET A 419 -16.91 -33.50 12.14
C MET A 419 -17.44 -34.81 12.71
N VAL A 420 -17.54 -34.89 14.04
CA VAL A 420 -17.87 -36.12 14.76
C VAL A 420 -19.17 -35.91 15.50
N GLN A 421 -20.07 -36.89 15.41
CA GLN A 421 -21.29 -36.90 16.20
C GLN A 421 -20.97 -37.34 17.63
N LEU A 422 -21.44 -36.57 18.61
CA LEU A 422 -21.34 -36.89 20.02
C LEU A 422 -22.58 -37.67 20.47
N ASP A 423 -22.45 -38.36 21.61
CA ASP A 423 -23.57 -39.00 22.30
C ASP A 423 -24.60 -37.92 22.65
N GLY A 424 -25.84 -38.07 22.15
CA GLY A 424 -26.88 -37.04 22.22
C GLY A 424 -27.11 -36.24 20.93
N GLY A 425 -26.54 -36.67 19.80
CA GLY A 425 -26.90 -36.15 18.47
C GLY A 425 -26.31 -34.78 18.11
N ARG A 426 -25.50 -34.19 18.99
CA ARG A 426 -24.74 -32.96 18.71
C ARG A 426 -23.52 -33.27 17.84
N PHE A 427 -23.01 -32.25 17.15
CA PHE A 427 -21.79 -32.39 16.36
C PHE A 427 -20.65 -31.58 16.97
N ALA A 428 -19.48 -32.22 17.09
CA ALA A 428 -18.21 -31.56 17.33
C ALA A 428 -17.51 -31.33 15.99
N THR A 429 -17.26 -30.06 15.65
CA THR A 429 -16.60 -29.65 14.41
C THR A 429 -15.21 -29.07 14.69
N SER A 430 -14.26 -29.34 13.81
CA SER A 430 -13.00 -28.58 13.77
C SER A 430 -13.25 -27.10 13.42
N ASP A 431 -12.56 -26.20 14.13
CA ASP A 431 -12.58 -24.74 13.92
C ASP A 431 -12.28 -24.36 12.45
N LEU A 432 -11.46 -25.15 11.75
CA LEU A 432 -11.13 -24.92 10.34
C LEU A 432 -12.36 -24.93 9.44
N ASN A 433 -13.35 -25.78 9.73
CA ASN A 433 -14.55 -25.87 8.90
C ASN A 433 -15.34 -24.55 8.94
N ASP A 434 -15.39 -23.88 10.09
CA ASP A 434 -16.03 -22.56 10.21
C ASP A 434 -15.25 -21.47 9.47
N LEU A 435 -13.92 -21.52 9.51
CA LEU A 435 -13.05 -20.60 8.78
C LEU A 435 -13.20 -20.78 7.26
N TYR A 436 -13.15 -22.02 6.76
CA TYR A 436 -13.41 -22.32 5.34
C TYR A 436 -14.81 -21.91 4.91
N ARG A 437 -15.84 -22.21 5.72
CA ARG A 437 -17.22 -21.81 5.45
C ARG A 437 -17.37 -20.30 5.29
N ARG A 438 -16.69 -19.50 6.13
CA ARG A 438 -16.66 -18.05 6.00
C ARG A 438 -16.02 -17.62 4.67
N VAL A 439 -14.90 -18.21 4.27
CA VAL A 439 -14.25 -17.91 2.99
C VAL A 439 -15.17 -18.23 1.81
N VAL A 440 -15.78 -19.43 1.78
CA VAL A 440 -16.69 -19.84 0.69
C VAL A 440 -17.90 -18.92 0.61
N ASN A 441 -18.51 -18.57 1.75
CA ASN A 441 -19.65 -17.63 1.78
C ASN A 441 -19.29 -16.25 1.21
N ARG A 442 -18.16 -15.69 1.62
CA ARG A 442 -17.68 -14.38 1.12
C ARG A 442 -17.34 -14.44 -0.36
N ASN A 443 -16.69 -15.52 -0.80
CA ASN A 443 -16.33 -15.72 -2.19
C ASN A 443 -17.58 -15.85 -3.09
N ASN A 444 -18.56 -16.64 -2.69
CA ASN A 444 -19.81 -16.82 -3.44
C ASN A 444 -20.63 -15.52 -3.50
N ARG A 445 -20.69 -14.78 -2.39
CA ARG A 445 -21.32 -13.46 -2.34
C ARG A 445 -20.63 -12.48 -3.28
N LEU A 446 -19.29 -12.47 -3.31
CA LEU A 446 -18.52 -11.65 -4.24
C LEU A 446 -18.77 -12.05 -5.71
N LYS A 447 -18.74 -13.35 -6.04
CA LYS A 447 -19.10 -13.85 -7.38
C LYS A 447 -20.50 -13.38 -7.80
N HIS A 448 -21.46 -13.39 -6.89
CA HIS A 448 -22.82 -12.92 -7.15
C HIS A 448 -22.91 -11.40 -7.35
N LEU A 449 -22.23 -10.61 -6.51
CA LEU A 449 -22.18 -9.15 -6.64
C LEU A 449 -21.55 -8.69 -7.96
N ILE A 450 -20.50 -9.39 -8.41
CA ILE A 450 -19.87 -9.11 -9.72
C ILE A 450 -20.84 -9.41 -10.86
N LYS A 451 -21.56 -10.53 -10.80
CA LYS A 451 -22.57 -10.88 -11.82
C LYS A 451 -23.72 -9.87 -11.89
N LEU A 452 -24.11 -9.29 -10.76
CA LEU A 452 -25.12 -8.24 -10.69
C LEU A 452 -24.59 -6.83 -11.00
N GLN A 453 -23.30 -6.69 -11.33
CA GLN A 453 -22.65 -5.39 -11.56
C GLN A 453 -22.91 -4.39 -10.42
N ALA A 454 -22.84 -4.87 -9.17
CA ALA A 454 -23.06 -4.02 -8.00
C ALA A 454 -22.04 -2.87 -7.93
N PRO A 455 -22.40 -1.70 -7.34
CA PRO A 455 -21.50 -0.57 -7.18
C PRO A 455 -20.14 -0.93 -6.57
N GLU A 456 -19.06 -0.28 -7.04
CA GLU A 456 -17.69 -0.62 -6.66
C GLU A 456 -17.46 -0.58 -5.14
N VAL A 457 -18.11 0.32 -4.41
CA VAL A 457 -17.98 0.43 -2.95
C VAL A 457 -18.39 -0.88 -2.26
N ILE A 458 -19.48 -1.51 -2.72
CA ILE A 458 -19.98 -2.78 -2.18
C ILE A 458 -19.03 -3.91 -2.53
N VAL A 459 -18.55 -3.94 -3.79
CA VAL A 459 -17.59 -4.95 -4.26
C VAL A 459 -16.27 -4.86 -3.50
N ARG A 460 -15.72 -3.66 -3.29
CA ARG A 460 -14.50 -3.40 -2.51
C ARG A 460 -14.64 -3.87 -1.07
N ASN A 461 -15.77 -3.59 -0.43
CA ASN A 461 -16.02 -4.06 0.93
C ASN A 461 -16.09 -5.60 1.00
N GLU A 462 -16.70 -6.26 0.01
CA GLU A 462 -16.73 -7.73 -0.04
C GLU A 462 -15.35 -8.33 -0.34
N LYS A 463 -14.56 -7.73 -1.26
CA LYS A 463 -13.16 -8.11 -1.50
C LYS A 463 -12.31 -7.96 -0.22
N ARG A 464 -12.47 -6.86 0.53
CA ARG A 464 -11.84 -6.66 1.85
C ARG A 464 -12.23 -7.77 2.83
N MET A 465 -13.53 -8.07 2.96
CA MET A 465 -14.00 -9.13 3.86
C MET A 465 -13.51 -10.54 3.44
N LEU A 466 -13.32 -10.78 2.13
CA LEU A 466 -12.74 -12.02 1.63
C LEU A 466 -11.26 -12.15 2.02
N GLN A 467 -10.47 -11.09 1.82
CA GLN A 467 -9.07 -11.02 2.29
C GLN A 467 -8.98 -11.34 3.79
N GLU A 468 -9.83 -10.73 4.58
CA GLU A 468 -9.91 -10.96 6.02
C GLU A 468 -10.29 -12.39 6.40
N ALA A 469 -11.19 -13.02 5.65
CA ALA A 469 -11.60 -14.40 5.89
C ALA A 469 -10.45 -15.38 5.62
N VAL A 470 -9.70 -15.16 4.54
CA VAL A 470 -8.52 -15.98 4.20
C VAL A 470 -7.38 -15.75 5.19
N ASP A 471 -7.17 -14.51 5.61
CA ASP A 471 -6.21 -14.17 6.66
C ASP A 471 -6.52 -14.94 7.95
N SER A 472 -7.78 -14.96 8.40
CA SER A 472 -8.20 -15.70 9.59
C SER A 472 -8.08 -17.22 9.43
N LEU A 473 -8.25 -17.76 8.22
CA LEU A 473 -8.04 -19.18 7.95
C LEU A 473 -6.56 -19.56 8.12
N ILE A 474 -5.66 -18.74 7.56
CA ILE A 474 -4.22 -19.01 7.55
C ILE A 474 -3.58 -18.69 8.90
N ASP A 475 -3.80 -17.50 9.44
CA ASP A 475 -3.25 -17.03 10.72
C ASP A 475 -4.20 -16.05 11.41
N ASN A 476 -5.11 -16.58 12.24
CA ASN A 476 -6.11 -15.79 12.97
C ASN A 476 -5.48 -14.93 14.09
N SER A 477 -4.31 -15.31 14.59
CA SER A 477 -3.65 -14.68 15.74
C SER A 477 -3.04 -13.31 15.44
N ARG A 478 -2.66 -13.07 14.18
CA ARG A 478 -1.93 -11.86 13.76
C ARG A 478 -2.83 -10.66 13.46
N ARG A 479 -4.14 -10.82 13.57
CA ARG A 479 -5.11 -9.77 13.28
C ARG A 479 -5.64 -9.16 14.57
N GLY A 480 -5.84 -7.84 14.59
CA GLY A 480 -6.22 -7.08 15.79
C GLY A 480 -7.44 -7.66 16.51
N LYS A 481 -8.54 -7.94 15.79
CA LYS A 481 -9.69 -8.67 16.34
C LYS A 481 -9.75 -10.06 15.74
N ALA A 482 -9.19 -11.04 16.46
CA ALA A 482 -9.26 -12.44 16.08
C ALA A 482 -10.72 -12.91 15.98
N VAL A 483 -11.01 -13.76 15.00
CA VAL A 483 -12.34 -14.33 14.83
C VAL A 483 -12.61 -15.32 15.95
N SER A 484 -13.68 -15.11 16.70
CA SER A 484 -14.21 -16.04 17.69
C SER A 484 -15.53 -16.65 17.25
N LEU A 485 -15.81 -17.86 17.73
CA LEU A 485 -17.16 -18.43 17.74
C LEU A 485 -17.91 -17.86 18.95
N ARG A 486 -19.26 -17.85 18.91
CA ARG A 486 -20.18 -17.42 20.00
C ARG A 486 -19.53 -17.62 21.38
N GLY A 487 -18.98 -16.54 21.96
CA GLY A 487 -18.09 -16.56 23.12
C GLY A 487 -16.74 -15.85 22.90
N ARG A 488 -15.84 -15.96 23.89
CA ARG A 488 -14.49 -15.35 23.89
C ARG A 488 -13.39 -16.26 23.32
N ARG A 489 -13.70 -17.52 22.98
CA ARG A 489 -12.70 -18.47 22.43
C ARG A 489 -12.39 -18.16 20.97
N GLN A 490 -11.13 -17.84 20.68
CA GLN A 490 -10.63 -17.62 19.33
C GLN A 490 -10.58 -18.95 18.56
N LEU A 491 -10.95 -18.91 17.27
CA LEU A 491 -10.85 -20.07 16.39
C LEU A 491 -9.38 -20.37 16.07
N LYS A 492 -9.00 -21.64 16.08
CA LYS A 492 -7.65 -22.08 15.71
C LYS A 492 -7.48 -22.08 14.18
N SER A 493 -6.47 -21.36 13.71
CA SER A 493 -6.08 -21.29 12.29
C SER A 493 -5.14 -22.42 11.86
N LEU A 494 -4.83 -22.50 10.57
CA LEU A 494 -3.84 -23.44 10.03
C LEU A 494 -2.45 -23.22 10.68
N SER A 495 -2.06 -21.96 10.90
CA SER A 495 -0.81 -21.62 11.59
C SER A 495 -0.77 -22.13 13.03
N ASP A 496 -1.89 -22.02 13.75
CA ASP A 496 -2.00 -22.46 15.16
C ASP A 496 -1.92 -23.98 15.29
N MET A 497 -2.33 -24.71 14.25
CA MET A 497 -2.15 -26.16 14.21
C MET A 497 -0.68 -26.56 14.10
N LEU A 498 0.18 -25.70 13.56
CA LEU A 498 1.61 -25.98 13.38
C LEU A 498 2.44 -25.49 14.58
N LYS A 499 2.09 -24.33 15.15
CA LYS A 499 2.89 -23.62 16.15
C LYS A 499 2.51 -23.97 17.60
N GLY A 500 3.41 -23.64 18.54
CA GLY A 500 3.18 -23.75 19.98
C GLY A 500 3.35 -25.16 20.56
N LYS A 501 3.19 -25.29 21.89
CA LYS A 501 3.34 -26.57 22.61
C LYS A 501 2.33 -27.63 22.14
N GLN A 502 1.12 -27.19 21.78
CA GLN A 502 0.02 -28.04 21.31
C GLN A 502 0.00 -28.21 19.78
N GLY A 503 0.95 -27.60 19.05
CA GLY A 503 1.06 -27.71 17.60
C GLY A 503 1.61 -29.06 17.16
N ARG A 504 1.39 -29.40 15.88
CA ARG A 504 1.72 -30.71 15.32
C ARG A 504 3.20 -31.07 15.45
N PHE A 505 4.13 -30.14 15.26
CA PHE A 505 5.56 -30.44 15.37
C PHE A 505 5.94 -30.93 16.77
N ARG A 506 5.55 -30.20 17.82
CA ARG A 506 5.95 -30.55 19.19
C ARG A 506 5.15 -31.70 19.80
N ARG A 507 3.83 -31.74 19.53
CA ARG A 507 2.93 -32.71 20.17
C ARG A 507 2.79 -34.03 19.42
N ASN A 508 2.98 -34.02 18.10
CA ASN A 508 2.68 -35.18 17.26
C ASN A 508 3.88 -35.68 16.45
N LEU A 509 4.93 -34.89 16.24
CA LEU A 509 6.12 -35.35 15.51
C LEU A 509 7.27 -35.67 16.46
N LEU A 510 7.67 -34.71 17.32
CA LEU A 510 8.78 -34.90 18.27
C LEU A 510 8.44 -35.84 19.44
N GLY A 511 7.16 -35.92 19.80
CA GLY A 511 6.66 -36.86 20.80
C GLY A 511 5.33 -37.43 20.33
N LYS A 512 5.06 -38.70 20.63
CA LYS A 512 3.79 -39.36 20.33
C LYS A 512 3.39 -40.23 21.51
N ARG A 513 2.09 -40.53 21.59
CA ARG A 513 1.64 -41.67 22.40
C ARG A 513 2.07 -42.94 21.67
N VAL A 514 2.56 -43.90 22.44
CA VAL A 514 3.10 -45.15 21.94
C VAL A 514 2.28 -46.31 22.49
N ASP A 515 2.07 -47.31 21.66
CA ASP A 515 1.50 -48.59 22.09
C ASP A 515 2.52 -49.36 22.95
N TYR A 516 2.11 -50.48 23.56
CA TYR A 516 2.99 -51.30 24.41
C TYR A 516 3.63 -50.51 25.56
N SER A 517 2.82 -49.63 26.17
CA SER A 517 3.23 -48.83 27.31
C SER A 517 2.20 -48.83 28.43
N GLY A 518 2.69 -48.70 29.67
CA GLY A 518 1.90 -48.70 30.89
C GLY A 518 2.37 -47.62 31.85
N ARG A 519 1.60 -47.35 32.90
CA ARG A 519 1.98 -46.45 33.99
C ARG A 519 1.41 -46.97 35.29
N SER A 520 2.22 -46.98 36.35
CA SER A 520 1.74 -47.20 37.71
C SER A 520 2.63 -46.48 38.74
N VAL A 521 2.16 -46.47 39.98
CA VAL A 521 2.88 -45.98 41.15
C VAL A 521 4.09 -46.87 41.41
N ILE A 522 5.19 -46.27 41.85
CA ILE A 522 6.40 -47.00 42.20
C ILE A 522 6.48 -47.26 43.71
N VAL A 523 7.07 -48.40 44.05
CA VAL A 523 7.43 -48.77 45.42
C VAL A 523 8.87 -49.28 45.46
N VAL A 524 9.49 -49.22 46.63
CA VAL A 524 10.86 -49.65 46.81
C VAL A 524 10.96 -51.19 46.77
N GLY A 525 11.84 -51.71 45.91
CA GLY A 525 12.12 -53.14 45.80
C GLY A 525 13.53 -53.49 46.25
N PRO A 526 13.81 -53.56 47.58
CA PRO A 526 15.17 -53.75 48.09
C PRO A 526 15.78 -55.12 47.78
N HIS A 527 14.94 -56.11 47.44
CA HIS A 527 15.35 -57.47 47.07
C HIS A 527 15.71 -57.63 45.59
N LEU A 528 15.46 -56.61 44.77
CA LEU A 528 15.78 -56.64 43.34
C LEU A 528 17.28 -56.49 43.12
N LYS A 529 17.81 -57.10 42.05
CA LYS A 529 19.16 -56.78 41.57
C LYS A 529 19.14 -55.45 40.82
N LEU A 530 20.30 -54.82 40.64
CA LEU A 530 20.41 -53.50 39.98
C LEU A 530 19.79 -53.46 38.58
N HIS A 531 19.87 -54.55 37.82
CA HIS A 531 19.29 -54.66 36.47
C HIS A 531 17.82 -55.10 36.47
N GLN A 532 17.19 -55.33 37.62
CA GLN A 532 15.83 -55.88 37.71
C GLN A 532 14.81 -54.82 38.14
N CYS A 533 13.57 -54.97 37.67
CA CYS A 533 12.42 -54.23 38.17
C CYS A 533 11.25 -55.17 38.42
N GLY A 534 10.42 -54.90 39.44
CA GLY A 534 9.18 -55.63 39.63
C GLY A 534 8.06 -55.06 38.78
N LEU A 535 7.44 -55.88 37.94
CA LEU A 535 6.33 -55.52 37.08
C LEU A 535 5.05 -56.24 37.52
N PRO A 536 3.94 -55.52 37.79
CA PRO A 536 2.67 -56.13 38.14
C PRO A 536 2.20 -57.15 37.10
N LYS A 537 1.77 -58.33 37.56
CA LYS A 537 1.26 -59.41 36.70
C LYS A 537 0.23 -58.95 35.66
N LYS A 538 -0.79 -58.20 36.07
CA LYS A 538 -1.83 -57.68 35.17
C LYS A 538 -1.28 -56.68 34.14
N MET A 539 -0.37 -55.81 34.56
CA MET A 539 0.27 -54.87 33.64
C MET A 539 1.13 -55.61 32.61
N ALA A 540 1.93 -56.58 33.06
CA ALA A 540 2.78 -57.39 32.21
C ALA A 540 1.94 -58.18 31.19
N LEU A 541 0.81 -58.76 31.62
CA LEU A 541 -0.09 -59.49 30.73
C LEU A 541 -0.60 -58.63 29.57
N GLU A 542 -0.95 -57.36 29.83
CA GLU A 542 -1.39 -56.43 28.77
C GLU A 542 -0.23 -55.98 27.87
N LEU A 543 0.92 -55.66 28.45
CA LEU A 543 2.09 -55.19 27.72
C LEU A 543 2.65 -56.27 26.78
N PHE A 544 2.63 -57.53 27.22
CA PHE A 544 3.17 -58.67 26.45
C PHE A 544 2.09 -59.48 25.75
N ARG A 545 0.84 -58.99 25.71
CA ARG A 545 -0.34 -59.71 25.20
C ARG A 545 -0.09 -60.43 23.87
N PRO A 546 0.48 -59.84 22.80
CA PRO A 546 0.69 -60.55 21.54
C PRO A 546 1.69 -61.71 21.63
N PHE A 547 2.73 -61.56 22.46
CA PHE A 547 3.75 -62.59 22.65
C PHE A 547 3.20 -63.79 23.43
N VAL A 548 2.40 -63.52 24.47
CA VAL A 548 1.69 -64.57 25.22
C VAL A 548 0.71 -65.30 24.31
N MET A 549 -0.03 -64.58 23.46
CA MET A 549 -0.94 -65.19 22.48
C MET A 549 -0.21 -66.12 21.50
N GLN A 550 0.98 -65.73 21.03
CA GLN A 550 1.79 -66.55 20.15
C GLN A 550 2.24 -67.85 20.84
N LYS A 551 2.78 -67.74 22.06
CA LYS A 551 3.27 -68.89 22.83
C LYS A 551 2.17 -69.85 23.26
N LEU A 552 0.98 -69.34 23.61
CA LEU A 552 -0.19 -70.18 23.92
C LEU A 552 -0.63 -71.04 22.73
N VAL A 553 -0.47 -70.54 21.50
CA VAL A 553 -0.74 -71.32 20.28
C VAL A 553 0.40 -72.29 20.00
N GLU A 554 1.65 -71.89 20.20
CA GLU A 554 2.85 -72.73 20.04
C GLU A 554 2.82 -73.97 20.96
N TYR A 555 2.39 -73.81 22.21
CA TYR A 555 2.27 -74.90 23.19
C TYR A 555 0.95 -75.67 23.11
N ASN A 556 0.16 -75.45 22.05
CA ASN A 556 -1.14 -76.09 21.85
C ASN A 556 -2.14 -75.88 23.00
N HIS A 557 -1.96 -74.84 23.84
CA HIS A 557 -2.96 -74.43 24.82
C HIS A 557 -4.16 -73.74 24.18
N ALA A 558 -3.97 -73.15 23.00
CA ALA A 558 -5.04 -72.60 22.17
C ALA A 558 -4.90 -73.04 20.70
N ILE A 559 -6.02 -73.42 20.08
CA ILE A 559 -6.06 -73.82 18.66
C ILE A 559 -5.79 -72.63 17.73
N ASN A 560 -6.19 -71.42 18.12
CA ASN A 560 -6.01 -70.21 17.31
C ASN A 560 -5.83 -68.95 18.17
N VAL A 561 -5.37 -67.87 17.53
CA VAL A 561 -5.15 -66.56 18.15
C VAL A 561 -6.40 -66.02 18.86
N LYS A 562 -7.61 -66.29 18.32
CA LYS A 562 -8.87 -65.86 18.97
C LYS A 562 -9.15 -66.65 20.25
N GLY A 563 -8.83 -67.94 20.28
CA GLY A 563 -8.92 -68.81 21.44
C GLY A 563 -7.93 -68.37 22.52
N ALA A 564 -6.68 -68.10 22.13
CA ALA A 564 -5.66 -67.55 23.03
C ALA A 564 -6.12 -66.22 23.64
N LYS A 565 -6.75 -65.34 22.84
CA LYS A 565 -7.32 -64.08 23.35
C LYS A 565 -8.35 -64.32 24.45
N ARG A 566 -9.26 -65.29 24.26
CA ARG A 566 -10.28 -65.63 25.26
C ARG A 566 -9.68 -66.22 26.53
N LEU A 567 -8.63 -67.03 26.43
CA LEU A 567 -7.91 -67.57 27.59
C LEU A 567 -7.26 -66.46 28.41
N ILE A 568 -6.66 -65.47 27.75
CA ILE A 568 -6.09 -64.28 28.39
C ILE A 568 -7.20 -63.44 29.07
N GLU A 569 -8.32 -63.21 28.39
CA GLU A 569 -9.46 -62.47 28.96
C GLU A 569 -10.11 -63.18 30.16
N ARG A 570 -9.95 -64.51 30.27
CA ARG A 570 -10.41 -65.33 31.40
C ARG A 570 -9.37 -65.48 32.52
N GLU A 571 -8.17 -64.93 32.33
CA GLU A 571 -7.05 -65.05 33.29
C GLU A 571 -6.74 -66.52 33.67
N ASP A 572 -6.78 -67.45 32.70
CA ASP A 572 -6.53 -68.88 32.93
C ASP A 572 -5.12 -69.13 33.52
N PRO A 573 -4.95 -70.03 34.51
CA PRO A 573 -3.66 -70.32 35.15
C PRO A 573 -2.49 -70.54 34.18
N LYS A 574 -2.72 -71.22 33.05
CA LYS A 574 -1.69 -71.51 32.04
C LYS A 574 -1.10 -70.26 31.40
N VAL A 575 -1.85 -69.15 31.40
CA VAL A 575 -1.40 -67.87 30.85
C VAL A 575 -0.25 -67.29 31.68
N TRP A 576 -0.27 -67.50 33.00
CA TRP A 576 0.77 -66.99 33.90
C TRP A 576 2.10 -67.71 33.74
N GLU A 577 2.07 -69.03 33.53
CA GLU A 577 3.26 -69.84 33.24
C GLU A 577 3.94 -69.36 31.95
N VAL A 578 3.14 -69.17 30.89
CA VAL A 578 3.64 -68.67 29.60
C VAL A 578 4.15 -67.23 29.71
N LEU A 579 3.47 -66.38 30.48
CA LEU A 579 3.88 -64.99 30.69
C LEU A 579 5.25 -64.91 31.36
N GLU A 580 5.53 -65.75 32.35
CA GLU A 580 6.84 -65.77 33.04
C GLU A 580 7.99 -66.13 32.09
N GLU A 581 7.76 -67.05 31.15
CA GLU A 581 8.75 -67.40 30.13
C GLU A 581 9.00 -66.23 29.15
N VAL A 582 7.92 -65.61 28.66
CA VAL A 582 8.01 -64.51 27.68
C VAL A 582 8.79 -63.32 28.23
N ILE A 583 8.60 -63.00 29.52
CA ILE A 583 9.18 -61.86 30.20
C ILE A 583 10.69 -61.97 30.37
N LYS A 584 11.24 -63.18 30.62
CA LYS A 584 12.69 -63.41 30.78
C LYS A 584 13.50 -63.07 29.53
N THR A 585 12.87 -63.11 28.36
CA THR A 585 13.57 -62.90 27.08
C THR A 585 13.74 -61.42 26.69
N ARG A 586 13.03 -60.48 27.36
CA ARG A 586 12.95 -59.09 26.92
C ARG A 586 13.05 -58.08 28.07
N PRO A 587 13.95 -57.10 27.99
CA PRO A 587 13.96 -56.00 28.94
C PRO A 587 12.77 -55.06 28.72
N VAL A 588 12.41 -54.32 29.76
CA VAL A 588 11.45 -53.21 29.71
C VAL A 588 12.16 -51.89 30.01
N LEU A 589 11.66 -50.79 29.45
CA LEU A 589 12.18 -49.46 29.73
C LEU A 589 11.29 -48.78 30.77
N LEU A 590 11.89 -48.32 31.86
CA LEU A 590 11.22 -47.48 32.85
C LEU A 590 11.57 -46.02 32.63
N ASN A 591 10.57 -45.14 32.75
CA ASN A 591 10.72 -43.70 32.58
C ASN A 591 9.95 -42.93 33.66
N ARG A 592 10.60 -41.97 34.32
CA ARG A 592 9.96 -41.01 35.21
C ARG A 592 9.96 -39.62 34.59
N ALA A 593 8.80 -38.96 34.57
CA ALA A 593 8.68 -37.57 34.11
C ALA A 593 8.93 -36.61 35.28
N PRO A 594 9.67 -35.50 35.10
CA PRO A 594 10.30 -35.03 33.85
C PRO A 594 11.64 -35.74 33.54
N THR A 595 11.85 -36.12 32.28
CA THR A 595 13.12 -36.71 31.81
C THR A 595 14.15 -35.60 31.56
N LEU A 596 15.00 -35.29 32.55
CA LEU A 596 15.98 -34.19 32.46
C LEU A 596 17.26 -34.57 31.70
N HIS A 597 17.65 -35.84 31.76
CA HIS A 597 18.86 -36.36 31.14
C HIS A 597 18.64 -37.83 30.72
N ARG A 598 19.63 -38.42 30.03
CA ARG A 598 19.55 -39.79 29.49
C ARG A 598 19.12 -40.84 30.52
N LEU A 599 19.58 -40.75 31.77
CA LEU A 599 19.29 -41.73 32.82
C LEU A 599 17.86 -41.67 33.37
N GLY A 600 17.04 -40.72 32.90
CA GLY A 600 15.61 -40.70 33.20
C GLY A 600 14.82 -41.78 32.44
N ILE A 601 15.49 -42.52 31.55
CA ILE A 601 14.99 -43.76 30.95
C ILE A 601 16.07 -44.83 31.11
N GLN A 602 15.75 -45.96 31.73
CA GLN A 602 16.67 -47.09 31.87
C GLN A 602 15.97 -48.40 31.57
N ALA A 603 16.75 -49.39 31.11
CA ALA A 603 16.26 -50.72 30.82
C ALA A 603 16.43 -51.63 32.05
N PHE A 604 15.43 -52.45 32.32
CA PHE A 604 15.42 -53.42 33.40
C PHE A 604 14.87 -54.75 32.92
N GLU A 605 15.34 -55.83 33.51
CA GLU A 605 14.74 -57.15 33.42
C GLU A 605 13.49 -57.19 34.31
N PRO A 606 12.29 -57.37 33.73
CA PRO A 606 11.06 -57.46 34.49
C PRO A 606 10.98 -58.76 35.30
N GLN A 607 10.67 -58.63 36.59
CA GLN A 607 10.31 -59.73 37.49
C GLN A 607 8.82 -59.59 37.83
N LEU A 608 8.05 -60.68 37.71
CA LEU A 608 6.63 -60.64 37.99
C LEU A 608 6.38 -60.45 39.49
N VAL A 609 5.63 -59.41 39.86
CA VAL A 609 5.22 -59.14 41.25
C VAL A 609 3.70 -59.14 41.38
N GLU A 610 3.24 -59.51 42.57
CA GLU A 610 1.84 -59.38 42.96
C GLU A 610 1.50 -57.92 43.28
N GLY A 611 0.22 -57.57 43.12
CA GLY A 611 -0.27 -56.21 43.33
C GLY A 611 -0.21 -55.34 42.07
N ASN A 612 -0.27 -54.02 42.26
CA ASN A 612 -0.43 -53.04 41.17
C ASN A 612 0.76 -52.08 41.03
N ALA A 613 1.72 -52.09 41.96
CA ALA A 613 2.82 -51.13 41.99
C ALA A 613 4.07 -51.68 41.27
N ILE A 614 4.84 -50.79 40.65
CA ILE A 614 6.12 -51.14 40.03
C ILE A 614 7.20 -51.10 41.10
N HIS A 615 7.96 -52.17 41.26
CA HIS A 615 9.06 -52.18 42.22
C HIS A 615 10.34 -51.71 41.54
N ILE A 616 11.02 -50.72 42.13
CA ILE A 616 12.27 -50.19 41.59
C ILE A 616 13.44 -50.38 42.57
N HIS A 617 14.63 -50.52 42.02
CA HIS A 617 15.84 -50.65 42.80
C HIS A 617 16.21 -49.31 43.48
N PRO A 618 16.54 -49.28 44.79
CA PRO A 618 16.83 -48.02 45.50
C PRO A 618 17.95 -47.17 44.88
N LEU A 619 19.00 -47.81 44.35
CA LEU A 619 20.15 -47.12 43.75
C LEU A 619 19.83 -46.33 42.47
N VAL A 620 18.76 -46.68 41.75
CA VAL A 620 18.38 -45.94 40.53
C VAL A 620 17.49 -44.74 40.83
N CYS A 621 16.96 -44.62 42.05
CA CYS A 621 16.09 -43.52 42.46
C CYS A 621 16.77 -42.16 42.31
N SER A 622 18.07 -42.06 42.60
CA SER A 622 18.84 -40.81 42.44
C SER A 622 18.85 -40.34 40.99
N ALA A 623 19.04 -41.25 40.03
CA ALA A 623 19.04 -40.96 38.62
C ALA A 623 17.64 -40.57 38.10
N PHE A 624 16.58 -41.22 38.59
CA PHE A 624 15.21 -40.83 38.25
C PHE A 624 14.70 -39.62 39.03
N ASN A 625 15.47 -39.17 40.03
CA ASN A 625 15.03 -38.25 41.08
C ASN A 625 13.69 -38.68 41.69
N ALA A 626 13.52 -40.00 41.89
CA ALA A 626 12.28 -40.65 42.29
C ALA A 626 12.22 -40.80 43.82
N ASP A 627 11.07 -40.46 44.39
CA ASP A 627 10.69 -40.76 45.76
C ASP A 627 9.48 -41.71 45.76
N PHE A 628 8.96 -42.03 46.94
CA PHE A 628 7.89 -43.03 47.12
C PHE A 628 6.64 -42.44 47.77
N ASP A 629 6.37 -41.15 47.52
CA ASP A 629 5.24 -40.40 48.08
C ASP A 629 3.95 -40.46 47.20
N GLY A 630 3.99 -41.26 46.13
CA GLY A 630 2.93 -41.35 45.12
C GLY A 630 3.45 -41.19 43.67
N ASP A 631 4.75 -41.00 43.52
CA ASP A 631 5.46 -41.01 42.26
C ASP A 631 5.05 -42.15 41.31
N GLN A 632 5.00 -41.85 40.01
CA GLN A 632 4.60 -42.79 38.97
C GLN A 632 5.68 -42.93 37.90
N MET A 633 5.88 -44.14 37.42
CA MET A 633 6.74 -44.43 36.28
C MET A 633 5.96 -45.04 35.12
N ALA A 634 6.38 -44.67 33.92
CA ALA A 634 5.93 -45.29 32.68
C ALA A 634 6.81 -46.48 32.33
N VAL A 635 6.20 -47.53 31.78
CA VAL A 635 6.86 -48.74 31.28
C VAL A 635 6.69 -48.78 29.77
N HIS A 636 7.73 -49.17 29.04
CA HIS A 636 7.70 -49.37 27.59
C HIS A 636 8.35 -50.70 27.22
N VAL A 637 7.73 -51.47 26.33
CA VAL A 637 8.30 -52.74 25.83
C VAL A 637 8.92 -52.54 24.44
N PRO A 638 10.24 -52.78 24.27
CA PRO A 638 10.87 -52.80 22.96
C PRO A 638 10.43 -54.05 22.16
N LEU A 639 10.11 -53.87 20.88
CA LEU A 639 9.54 -54.94 20.02
C LEU A 639 10.45 -55.39 18.87
N SER A 640 11.41 -54.55 18.48
CA SER A 640 12.23 -54.68 17.26
C SER A 640 13.20 -55.84 17.29
#